data_AF-A0A520QLJ5-F1
#
_entry.id   AF-A0A520QLJ5-F1
#
_cell.length_a   1.000
_cell.length_b   1.000
_cell.length_c   1.000
_cell.angle_alpha   90.00
_cell.angle_beta   90.00
_cell.angle_gamma   90.00
#
_symmetry.space_group_name_H-M   'P 1'
#
loop_
_entity.id
_entity.type
_entity.pdbx_description
1 polymer ?
#
loop_
_entity_poly.entity_id
_entity_poly.type
_entity_poly.pdbx_seq_one_letter_code
_entity_poly.pdbx_strand_id
1 'polypeptide(L)'
;MRWPSPTVFLLTACGAAAPTPATPARAPEPVVIAAPPAPPAPVELPEGAEALLAELDALPFPSLEGRSLVRVHTGRPSFRRRDDDTLLGWLIEEDEDRFSVVHALSPTEYRIGTGFGRREVGFERASLAEALEQALIQARAEVESDGRDRMFRLHRGPGPRLEAIFFARGAIANGREREGRELLALALRMEGPSMPLDAPHDPAAAGRGDVALHLSWLALRAYGDDELDRPALRDRLTEVVERFDGTEAAVATRELLVILDRMIEDDATGPTGTRAEQLVFALRDHAYGDARRELSDMGLAAVPALIDALEDDSLTRLIDAGSGLPSVQRVSDVARGLLMHVSGESFRSVAGARAWYADVQRLGEAELLARDVRAGSYRAVAALRRLLQVDRRRGVREGTRAASAASEGVRASLIGALAEAADDVPARFFLRELGQGSLSSRVQAAQALRAQGDERWIAPMVEQLRARLEDEPEQGQERAARRRNPFDDMVMRQLLDLLLQHGGDRGLEALAQLYPRLGAGDRLALVLSASRIDTTHAEARARVDAILELALADPAAAVSQWAFGPLADCVGTVGDTAAVMLAERVGAPFDCTSPPAHRARARAALANRLRLARGEEELPAPPPAAIPAIDPGELDAAELAFRTAETEDAIRSAVARFSALGPGAAPRLMALVEPLPEGHETRALVEPAAAQLASMVTAVEIDGGELDAASAERLRALSGEPLDGVTLARTLSGMIAASPRGALTLQLHRDGAGRGVRLHVQTEPAERRMLGDWAELSWATRRGGAVTGRESDHLEPLAVYGLRGYATLVEKLDEILRAPPSADGEAHLRLRWAR
;
A
#
# COMPACT_ATOMS: atom_id res chain seq x y z
N MET A 1 -41.98 11.81 -31.24
CA MET A 1 -40.78 12.42 -30.64
C MET A 1 -41.22 13.31 -29.49
N ARG A 2 -40.78 12.95 -28.27
CA ARG A 2 -40.81 13.69 -26.99
C ARG A 2 -42.16 14.10 -26.39
N TRP A 3 -42.05 14.30 -25.06
CA TRP A 3 -42.91 14.95 -24.05
C TRP A 3 -43.35 13.97 -22.94
N PRO A 4 -43.58 14.39 -21.68
CA PRO A 4 -42.65 15.03 -20.72
C PRO A 4 -42.73 14.38 -19.30
N SER A 5 -41.99 14.93 -18.33
CA SER A 5 -42.07 14.66 -16.87
C SER A 5 -43.48 14.88 -16.27
N PRO A 6 -43.79 14.30 -15.09
CA PRO A 6 -44.00 15.20 -13.95
C PRO A 6 -43.52 14.68 -12.58
N THR A 7 -43.11 15.68 -11.79
CA THR A 7 -42.94 15.71 -10.33
C THR A 7 -44.30 15.80 -9.60
N VAL A 8 -44.31 15.48 -8.29
CA VAL A 8 -45.19 15.93 -7.18
C VAL A 8 -46.40 15.05 -6.79
N PHE A 9 -46.33 14.37 -5.63
CA PHE A 9 -47.01 14.77 -4.36
C PHE A 9 -46.72 13.82 -3.18
N LEU A 10 -46.38 14.41 -2.04
CA LEU A 10 -46.26 13.82 -0.69
C LEU A 10 -47.53 14.12 0.14
N LEU A 11 -47.83 13.18 1.04
CA LEU A 11 -48.40 13.31 2.39
C LEU A 11 -49.79 13.91 2.63
N THR A 12 -50.59 13.15 3.38
CA THR A 12 -51.30 13.44 4.66
C THR A 12 -52.40 12.37 4.81
N ALA A 13 -52.92 11.93 5.95
CA ALA A 13 -52.69 11.98 7.39
C ALA A 13 -53.88 11.21 8.03
N CYS A 14 -53.89 11.07 9.36
CA CYS A 14 -55.04 10.66 10.21
C CYS A 14 -55.23 9.14 10.34
N GLY A 15 -55.42 8.56 11.51
CA GLY A 15 -56.05 9.10 12.72
C GLY A 15 -57.21 8.15 13.06
N ALA A 16 -57.12 7.48 14.20
CA ALA A 16 -58.11 6.50 14.64
C ALA A 16 -59.47 7.16 14.94
N ALA A 17 -60.55 6.64 14.33
CA ALA A 17 -61.88 6.57 14.93
C ALA A 17 -62.75 5.58 14.11
N ALA A 18 -63.18 4.49 14.75
CA ALA A 18 -64.27 3.61 14.32
C ALA A 18 -65.61 4.39 14.27
N PRO A 19 -66.72 3.89 13.67
CA PRO A 19 -67.04 2.49 13.36
C PRO A 19 -67.62 2.19 11.95
N THR A 20 -67.61 0.89 11.64
CA THR A 20 -68.25 0.19 10.50
C THR A 20 -69.66 0.65 10.13
N PRO A 21 -70.03 0.46 8.85
CA PRO A 21 -71.11 -0.47 8.56
C PRO A 21 -70.74 -1.52 7.50
N ALA A 22 -71.26 -2.72 7.71
CA ALA A 22 -71.02 -3.94 6.97
C ALA A 22 -71.61 -3.96 5.55
N THR A 23 -70.88 -4.55 4.58
CA THR A 23 -71.45 -5.30 3.44
C THR A 23 -70.34 -6.04 2.66
N PRO A 24 -70.67 -7.07 1.86
CA PRO A 24 -70.83 -8.48 2.21
C PRO A 24 -69.60 -9.34 1.86
N ALA A 25 -69.52 -10.52 2.49
CA ALA A 25 -68.43 -11.49 2.34
C ALA A 25 -68.22 -11.96 0.89
N ARG A 26 -67.00 -11.77 0.37
CA ARG A 26 -66.50 -12.42 -0.84
C ARG A 26 -65.81 -13.72 -0.42
N ALA A 27 -66.13 -14.83 -1.08
CA ALA A 27 -65.61 -16.16 -0.78
C ALA A 27 -64.06 -16.18 -0.81
N PRO A 28 -63.39 -16.95 0.06
CA PRO A 28 -61.93 -17.02 0.08
C PRO A 28 -61.41 -17.69 -1.19
N GLU A 29 -60.52 -17.03 -1.92
CA GLU A 29 -59.74 -17.65 -2.98
C GLU A 29 -58.77 -18.67 -2.39
N PRO A 30 -58.51 -19.80 -3.09
CA PRO A 30 -57.68 -20.86 -2.56
C PRO A 30 -56.22 -20.41 -2.45
N VAL A 31 -55.64 -20.62 -1.27
CA VAL A 31 -54.20 -20.43 -1.03
C VAL A 31 -53.43 -21.42 -1.90
N VAL A 32 -52.78 -20.92 -2.95
CA VAL A 32 -51.78 -21.67 -3.71
C VAL A 32 -50.52 -21.72 -2.85
N ILE A 33 -50.29 -22.85 -2.18
CA ILE A 33 -48.98 -23.15 -1.58
C ILE A 33 -48.02 -23.37 -2.75
N ALA A 34 -47.17 -22.38 -3.04
CA ALA A 34 -46.10 -22.54 -4.01
C ALA A 34 -45.19 -23.70 -3.56
N ALA A 35 -44.96 -24.66 -4.45
CA ALA A 35 -44.00 -25.72 -4.20
C ALA A 35 -42.61 -25.11 -3.92
N PRO A 36 -41.81 -25.70 -3.03
CA PRO A 36 -40.44 -25.25 -2.81
C PRO A 36 -39.68 -25.22 -4.14
N PRO A 37 -38.82 -24.21 -4.36
CA PRO A 37 -38.06 -24.11 -5.60
C PRO A 37 -37.31 -25.42 -5.85
N ALA A 38 -37.31 -25.87 -7.10
CA ALA A 38 -36.58 -27.08 -7.48
C ALA A 38 -35.10 -26.93 -7.05
N PRO A 39 -34.46 -28.00 -6.55
CA PRO A 39 -33.04 -27.93 -6.20
C PRO A 39 -32.24 -27.43 -7.42
N PRO A 40 -31.25 -26.53 -7.22
CA PRO A 40 -30.44 -26.02 -8.31
C PRO A 40 -29.78 -27.18 -9.06
N ALA A 41 -29.69 -27.07 -10.40
CA ALA A 41 -29.09 -28.09 -11.24
C ALA A 41 -27.64 -28.38 -10.81
N PRO A 42 -27.16 -29.63 -10.94
CA PRO A 42 -25.76 -29.97 -10.66
C PRO A 42 -24.83 -29.15 -11.56
N VAL A 43 -23.71 -28.69 -10.99
CA VAL A 43 -22.69 -27.95 -11.74
C VAL A 43 -21.96 -28.94 -12.65
N GLU A 44 -22.07 -28.75 -13.97
CA GLU A 44 -21.29 -29.53 -14.94
C GLU A 44 -19.84 -29.06 -14.92
N LEU A 45 -18.93 -29.98 -14.62
CA LEU A 45 -17.49 -29.72 -14.66
C LEU A 45 -16.94 -29.96 -16.07
N PRO A 46 -15.87 -29.26 -16.47
CA PRO A 46 -15.12 -29.60 -17.68
C PRO A 46 -14.64 -31.06 -17.66
N GLU A 47 -14.53 -31.65 -18.85
CA GLU A 47 -13.95 -33.00 -19.01
C GLU A 47 -12.56 -33.05 -18.35
N GLY A 48 -12.26 -34.12 -17.61
CA GLY A 48 -10.98 -34.28 -16.89
C GLY A 48 -10.87 -33.59 -15.53
N ALA A 49 -11.80 -32.71 -15.12
CA ALA A 49 -11.73 -32.00 -13.84
C ALA A 49 -11.81 -32.94 -12.61
N GLU A 50 -12.67 -33.96 -12.67
CA GLU A 50 -12.78 -34.97 -11.59
C GLU A 50 -11.51 -35.84 -11.49
N ALA A 51 -10.87 -36.15 -12.63
CA ALA A 51 -9.60 -36.86 -12.64
C ALA A 51 -8.47 -36.02 -12.02
N LEU A 52 -8.45 -34.70 -12.29
CA LEU A 52 -7.51 -33.77 -11.67
C LEU A 52 -7.69 -33.70 -10.14
N LEU A 53 -8.93 -33.63 -9.64
CA LEU A 53 -9.19 -33.67 -8.19
C LEU A 53 -8.70 -34.98 -7.56
N ALA A 54 -9.01 -36.13 -8.17
CA ALA A 54 -8.53 -37.42 -7.70
C ALA A 54 -6.99 -37.54 -7.73
N GLU A 55 -6.34 -36.97 -8.76
CA GLU A 55 -4.88 -36.92 -8.87
C GLU A 55 -4.26 -36.07 -7.75
N LEU A 56 -4.89 -34.94 -7.39
CA LEU A 56 -4.50 -34.08 -6.26
C LEU A 56 -4.68 -34.77 -4.90
N ASP A 57 -5.75 -35.54 -4.71
CA ASP A 57 -6.00 -36.31 -3.49
C ASP A 57 -5.02 -37.47 -3.31
N ALA A 58 -4.48 -38.00 -4.41
CA ALA A 58 -3.46 -39.04 -4.40
C ALA A 58 -2.04 -38.50 -4.20
N LEU A 59 -1.83 -37.18 -4.06
CA LEU A 59 -0.53 -36.60 -3.74
C LEU A 59 -0.31 -36.66 -2.22
N PRO A 60 0.94 -36.74 -1.72
CA PRO A 60 1.26 -36.90 -0.30
C PRO A 60 1.05 -35.60 0.51
N PHE A 61 -0.01 -34.86 0.25
CA PHE A 61 -0.35 -33.63 0.95
C PHE A 61 -1.32 -33.90 2.12
N PRO A 62 -1.31 -33.05 3.16
CA PRO A 62 -2.26 -33.17 4.26
C PRO A 62 -3.71 -33.19 3.77
N SER A 63 -4.53 -34.09 4.33
CA SER A 63 -5.97 -34.05 4.08
C SER A 63 -6.56 -32.72 4.56
N LEU A 64 -7.38 -32.12 3.69
CA LEU A 64 -8.12 -30.89 3.98
C LEU A 64 -9.49 -31.16 4.62
N GLU A 65 -9.91 -32.42 4.71
CA GLU A 65 -11.18 -32.82 5.30
C GLU A 65 -11.24 -32.44 6.79
N GLY A 66 -12.29 -31.70 7.17
CA GLY A 66 -12.50 -31.22 8.53
C GLY A 66 -11.52 -30.13 9.00
N ARG A 67 -10.66 -29.61 8.10
CA ARG A 67 -9.70 -28.55 8.43
C ARG A 67 -10.36 -27.18 8.40
N SER A 68 -9.99 -26.32 9.34
CA SER A 68 -10.51 -24.95 9.41
C SER A 68 -9.81 -24.07 8.38
N LEU A 69 -10.60 -23.28 7.64
CA LEU A 69 -10.05 -22.17 6.85
C LEU A 69 -9.59 -21.07 7.80
N VAL A 70 -8.39 -20.55 7.58
CA VAL A 70 -7.81 -19.47 8.39
C VAL A 70 -7.28 -18.36 7.50
N ARG A 71 -7.31 -17.14 8.04
CA ARG A 71 -6.65 -15.96 7.49
C ARG A 71 -5.40 -15.71 8.36
N VAL A 72 -4.23 -15.85 7.75
CA VAL A 72 -2.93 -15.80 8.43
C VAL A 72 -2.35 -14.40 8.34
N HIS A 73 -2.08 -13.76 9.47
CA HIS A 73 -1.34 -12.50 9.57
C HIS A 73 0.17 -12.79 9.56
N THR A 74 0.86 -12.37 8.51
CA THR A 74 2.27 -12.74 8.28
C THR A 74 3.30 -11.82 8.96
N GLY A 75 2.86 -10.66 9.45
CA GLY A 75 3.72 -9.68 10.12
C GLY A 75 4.86 -9.11 9.24
N ARG A 76 4.79 -9.28 7.91
CA ARG A 76 5.77 -8.75 6.95
C ARG A 76 5.14 -7.65 6.10
N PRO A 77 5.73 -6.44 6.02
CA PRO A 77 5.20 -5.40 5.15
C PRO A 77 5.33 -5.82 3.68
N SER A 78 4.21 -5.95 2.97
CA SER A 78 4.24 -6.13 1.51
C SER A 78 4.68 -4.82 0.82
N PHE A 79 5.69 -4.89 -0.06
CA PHE A 79 6.18 -3.72 -0.80
C PHE A 79 5.25 -3.24 -1.92
N ARG A 80 4.09 -3.90 -2.14
CA ARG A 80 3.26 -3.68 -3.35
C ARG A 80 1.76 -3.55 -3.11
N ARG A 81 1.22 -3.94 -1.95
CA ARG A 81 -0.18 -3.71 -1.55
C ARG A 81 -0.23 -3.09 -0.16
N ARG A 82 -1.10 -2.09 0.00
CA ARG A 82 -1.07 -1.17 1.15
C ARG A 82 -1.57 -1.79 2.46
N ASP A 83 -2.39 -2.85 2.47
CA ASP A 83 -2.91 -3.42 3.74
C ASP A 83 -3.16 -4.94 3.83
N ASP A 84 -3.00 -5.75 2.78
CA ASP A 84 -3.20 -7.22 2.92
C ASP A 84 -1.90 -7.95 3.31
N ASP A 85 -1.55 -7.89 4.59
CA ASP A 85 -0.55 -8.80 5.18
C ASP A 85 -1.17 -10.16 5.55
N THR A 86 -2.34 -10.49 4.98
CA THR A 86 -3.08 -11.71 5.27
C THR A 86 -3.14 -12.72 4.13
N LEU A 87 -2.94 -14.00 4.44
CA LEU A 87 -3.01 -15.11 3.49
C LEU A 87 -4.08 -16.10 3.91
N LEU A 88 -4.97 -16.47 2.99
CA LEU A 88 -5.91 -17.56 3.23
C LEU A 88 -5.22 -18.92 3.12
N GLY A 89 -5.57 -19.85 3.99
CA GLY A 89 -5.08 -21.22 3.92
C GLY A 89 -5.81 -22.14 4.89
N TRP A 90 -5.45 -23.42 4.84
CA TRP A 90 -6.09 -24.45 5.67
C TRP A 90 -5.20 -24.80 6.85
N LEU A 91 -5.71 -24.65 8.06
CA LEU A 91 -4.98 -24.94 9.30
C LEU A 91 -4.77 -26.44 9.46
N ILE A 92 -3.50 -26.88 9.55
CA ILE A 92 -3.13 -28.29 9.68
C ILE A 92 -2.72 -28.64 11.11
N GLU A 93 -1.92 -27.78 11.76
CA GLU A 93 -1.43 -27.97 13.13
C GLU A 93 -1.45 -26.64 13.87
N GLU A 94 -1.72 -26.69 15.18
CA GLU A 94 -1.75 -25.55 16.10
C GLU A 94 -1.17 -26.00 17.44
N ASP A 95 -0.19 -25.26 17.94
CA ASP A 95 0.46 -25.40 19.25
C ASP A 95 0.52 -24.02 19.93
N GLU A 96 0.95 -23.96 21.20
CA GLU A 96 0.99 -22.73 22.01
C GLU A 96 1.87 -21.63 21.40
N ASP A 97 2.95 -21.99 20.68
CA ASP A 97 3.88 -21.02 20.06
C ASP A 97 3.96 -21.09 18.54
N ARG A 98 3.27 -22.03 17.88
CA ARG A 98 3.37 -22.26 16.42
C ARG A 98 2.07 -22.76 15.80
N PHE A 99 1.94 -22.54 14.50
CA PHE A 99 0.86 -23.11 13.71
C PHE A 99 1.31 -23.37 12.28
N SER A 100 0.74 -24.40 11.64
CA SER A 100 1.06 -24.78 10.27
C SER A 100 -0.16 -24.64 9.38
N VAL A 101 -0.02 -23.93 8.27
CA VAL A 101 -1.10 -23.67 7.31
C VAL A 101 -0.67 -24.11 5.92
N VAL A 102 -1.56 -24.82 5.22
CA VAL A 102 -1.36 -25.14 3.81
C VAL A 102 -1.91 -24.00 2.96
N HIS A 103 -1.01 -23.36 2.21
CA HIS A 103 -1.34 -22.43 1.15
C HIS A 103 -1.16 -23.15 -0.18
N ALA A 104 -2.25 -23.38 -0.90
CA ALA A 104 -2.30 -24.24 -2.08
C ALA A 104 -1.74 -25.66 -1.81
N LEU A 105 -0.47 -25.93 -2.16
CA LEU A 105 0.22 -27.21 -1.92
C LEU A 105 1.38 -27.13 -0.92
N SER A 106 1.75 -25.94 -0.47
CA SER A 106 2.89 -25.78 0.44
C SER A 106 2.39 -25.66 1.87
N PRO A 107 2.66 -26.64 2.76
CA PRO A 107 2.57 -26.39 4.18
C PRO A 107 3.60 -25.31 4.54
N THR A 108 3.19 -24.35 5.37
CA THR A 108 4.03 -23.27 5.88
C THR A 108 3.85 -23.22 7.39
N GLU A 109 4.94 -23.36 8.13
CA GLU A 109 4.98 -23.20 9.58
C GLU A 109 5.17 -21.73 9.94
N TYR A 110 4.39 -21.26 10.89
CA TYR A 110 4.42 -19.91 11.44
C TYR A 110 4.65 -19.97 12.94
N ARG A 111 5.37 -18.98 13.47
CA ARG A 111 5.58 -18.81 14.91
C ARG A 111 4.72 -17.66 15.44
N ILE A 112 3.92 -17.92 16.45
CA ILE A 112 3.00 -16.95 17.07
C ILE A 112 3.83 -15.92 17.85
N GLY A 113 3.60 -14.63 17.64
CA GLY A 113 4.27 -13.56 18.37
C GLY A 113 4.48 -12.27 17.56
N THR A 114 5.39 -11.41 17.99
CA THR A 114 5.65 -10.12 17.31
C THR A 114 6.52 -10.29 16.07
N GLY A 115 5.99 -9.92 14.90
CA GLY A 115 6.71 -9.84 13.62
C GLY A 115 7.52 -8.54 13.45
N PHE A 116 8.01 -8.28 12.24
CA PHE A 116 8.75 -7.06 11.93
C PHE A 116 7.80 -5.84 11.99
N GLY A 117 8.16 -4.81 12.77
CA GLY A 117 7.43 -3.54 12.79
C GLY A 117 6.18 -3.47 13.69
N ARG A 118 6.15 -4.19 14.82
CA ARG A 118 5.04 -4.22 15.81
C ARG A 118 3.73 -4.88 15.33
N ARG A 119 3.70 -5.58 14.19
CA ARG A 119 2.55 -6.38 13.74
C ARG A 119 2.66 -7.82 14.26
N GLU A 120 1.59 -8.37 14.84
CA GLU A 120 1.57 -9.74 15.36
C GLU A 120 1.43 -10.76 14.23
N VAL A 121 2.21 -11.83 14.32
CA VAL A 121 2.08 -13.05 13.52
C VAL A 121 1.10 -13.96 14.22
N GLY A 122 0.02 -14.31 13.53
CA GLY A 122 -1.08 -15.10 14.07
C GLY A 122 -2.07 -15.46 12.97
N PHE A 123 -3.22 -16.00 13.34
CA PHE A 123 -4.28 -16.29 12.38
C PHE A 123 -5.66 -16.11 13.02
N GLU A 124 -6.66 -15.85 12.19
CA GLU A 124 -8.07 -15.91 12.57
C GLU A 124 -8.79 -16.99 11.75
N ARG A 125 -9.79 -17.65 12.35
CA ARG A 125 -10.61 -18.63 11.63
C ARG A 125 -11.56 -17.86 10.71
N ALA A 126 -11.48 -18.16 9.42
CA ALA A 126 -12.25 -17.48 8.39
C ALA A 126 -13.54 -18.25 8.06
N SER A 127 -14.62 -17.52 7.73
CA SER A 127 -15.85 -18.12 7.22
C SER A 127 -15.61 -18.71 5.83
N LEU A 128 -15.67 -20.05 5.72
CA LEU A 128 -15.56 -20.74 4.43
C LEU A 128 -16.64 -20.27 3.45
N ALA A 129 -17.84 -19.97 3.95
CA ALA A 129 -18.95 -19.48 3.14
C ALA A 129 -18.61 -18.15 2.45
N GLU A 130 -18.16 -17.17 3.23
CA GLU A 130 -17.85 -15.83 2.76
C GLU A 130 -16.61 -15.83 1.86
N ALA A 131 -15.56 -16.55 2.27
CA ALA A 131 -14.35 -16.64 1.48
C ALA A 131 -14.60 -17.30 0.11
N LEU A 132 -15.45 -18.33 0.06
CA LEU A 132 -15.82 -19.00 -1.19
C LEU A 132 -16.67 -18.11 -2.10
N GLU A 133 -17.59 -17.32 -1.54
CA GLU A 133 -18.34 -16.33 -2.29
C GLU A 133 -17.41 -15.27 -2.93
N GLN A 134 -16.44 -14.76 -2.16
CA GLN A 134 -15.44 -13.82 -2.67
C GLN A 134 -14.58 -14.43 -3.78
N ALA A 135 -14.11 -15.67 -3.59
CA ALA A 135 -13.32 -16.36 -4.61
C ALA A 135 -14.11 -16.59 -5.91
N LEU A 136 -15.41 -16.90 -5.82
CA LEU A 136 -16.28 -17.03 -7.00
C LEU A 136 -16.45 -15.70 -7.73
N ILE A 137 -16.63 -14.60 -7.02
CA ILE A 137 -16.71 -13.25 -7.61
C ILE A 137 -15.41 -12.91 -8.34
N GLN A 138 -14.27 -13.14 -7.68
CA GLN A 138 -12.96 -12.86 -8.27
C GLN A 138 -12.70 -13.73 -9.51
N ALA A 139 -12.95 -15.03 -9.44
CA ALA A 139 -12.72 -15.95 -10.55
C ALA A 139 -13.57 -15.59 -11.78
N ARG A 140 -14.83 -15.15 -11.59
CA ARG A 140 -15.68 -14.66 -12.69
C ARG A 140 -15.11 -13.41 -13.33
N ALA A 141 -14.72 -12.42 -12.53
CA ALA A 141 -14.11 -11.19 -13.03
C ALA A 141 -12.80 -11.45 -13.80
N GLU A 142 -12.01 -12.43 -13.37
CA GLU A 142 -10.77 -12.82 -14.07
C GLU A 142 -11.03 -13.50 -15.41
N VAL A 143 -12.04 -14.36 -15.50
CA VAL A 143 -12.45 -15.00 -16.77
C VAL A 143 -13.02 -13.98 -17.77
N GLU A 144 -13.65 -12.90 -17.30
CA GLU A 144 -14.25 -11.85 -18.13
C GLU A 144 -13.26 -10.76 -18.59
N SER A 145 -12.05 -10.69 -18.00
CA SER A 145 -11.07 -9.64 -18.31
C SER A 145 -10.29 -9.91 -19.61
N ASP A 146 -10.38 -8.97 -20.56
CA ASP A 146 -9.78 -8.96 -21.91
C ASP A 146 -8.22 -8.86 -21.96
N GLY A 147 -7.58 -9.09 -20.82
CA GLY A 147 -6.16 -9.37 -20.71
C GLY A 147 -5.16 -8.24 -20.84
N ARG A 148 -5.62 -7.00 -21.01
CA ARG A 148 -4.74 -5.83 -21.14
C ARG A 148 -4.35 -5.17 -19.81
N ASP A 149 -5.03 -5.49 -18.71
CA ASP A 149 -4.68 -4.99 -17.35
C ASP A 149 -3.65 -5.88 -16.61
N ARG A 150 -3.01 -6.82 -17.32
CA ARG A 150 -2.20 -7.91 -16.76
C ARG A 150 -0.78 -7.53 -16.30
N MET A 151 -0.41 -6.25 -16.24
CA MET A 151 0.98 -5.81 -16.01
C MET A 151 1.46 -5.84 -14.54
N PHE A 152 0.61 -6.19 -13.56
CA PHE A 152 0.92 -6.01 -12.13
C PHE A 152 0.84 -7.25 -11.23
N ARG A 153 0.71 -8.47 -11.76
CA ARG A 153 0.68 -9.69 -10.93
C ARG A 153 2.05 -10.37 -10.85
N LEU A 154 2.90 -9.84 -9.97
CA LEU A 154 4.10 -10.53 -9.49
C LEU A 154 3.73 -11.37 -8.26
N HIS A 155 3.04 -12.49 -8.45
CA HIS A 155 2.81 -13.47 -7.39
C HIS A 155 4.09 -14.30 -7.19
N ARG A 156 4.66 -14.25 -5.98
CA ARG A 156 5.65 -15.22 -5.50
C ARG A 156 4.87 -16.42 -4.95
N GLY A 157 4.29 -17.23 -5.82
CA GLY A 157 3.39 -18.32 -5.42
C GLY A 157 2.76 -19.06 -6.60
N PRO A 158 1.96 -20.10 -6.33
CA PRO A 158 1.17 -20.79 -7.35
C PRO A 158 0.27 -19.76 -8.05
N GLY A 159 0.19 -19.78 -9.38
CA GLY A 159 -0.62 -18.80 -10.11
C GLY A 159 -2.11 -18.81 -9.69
N PRO A 160 -2.90 -17.79 -10.06
CA PRO A 160 -4.28 -17.61 -9.59
C PRO A 160 -5.19 -18.79 -9.95
N ARG A 161 -4.98 -19.44 -11.10
CA ARG A 161 -5.66 -20.68 -11.47
C ARG A 161 -5.45 -21.77 -10.41
N LEU A 162 -4.20 -21.98 -10.00
CA LEU A 162 -3.84 -23.06 -9.09
C LEU A 162 -4.35 -22.79 -7.66
N GLU A 163 -4.25 -21.54 -7.19
CA GLU A 163 -4.85 -21.13 -5.91
C GLU A 163 -6.37 -21.40 -5.88
N ALA A 164 -7.08 -21.07 -6.96
CA ALA A 164 -8.53 -21.30 -7.07
C ALA A 164 -8.87 -22.81 -7.12
N ILE A 165 -8.07 -23.64 -7.83
CA ILE A 165 -8.23 -25.10 -7.84
C ILE A 165 -8.08 -25.67 -6.42
N PHE A 166 -7.07 -25.24 -5.65
CA PHE A 166 -6.87 -25.71 -4.29
C PHE A 166 -7.96 -25.27 -3.33
N PHE A 167 -8.43 -24.03 -3.49
CA PHE A 167 -9.49 -23.54 -2.65
C PHE A 167 -10.81 -24.25 -2.94
N ALA A 168 -11.12 -24.53 -4.22
CA ALA A 168 -12.24 -25.35 -4.63
C ALA A 168 -12.18 -26.76 -4.03
N ARG A 169 -11.01 -27.43 -4.09
CA ARG A 169 -10.78 -28.75 -3.47
C ARG A 169 -11.09 -28.73 -1.97
N GLY A 170 -10.56 -27.75 -1.24
CA GLY A 170 -10.81 -27.63 0.20
C GLY A 170 -12.28 -27.33 0.53
N ALA A 171 -12.96 -26.53 -0.29
CA ALA A 171 -14.39 -26.26 -0.15
C ALA A 171 -15.25 -27.52 -0.35
N ILE A 172 -14.93 -28.34 -1.37
CA ILE A 172 -15.60 -29.62 -1.64
C ILE A 172 -15.41 -30.57 -0.44
N ALA A 173 -14.18 -30.70 0.06
CA ALA A 173 -13.86 -31.55 1.21
C ALA A 173 -14.52 -31.12 2.53
N ASN A 174 -14.99 -29.87 2.63
CA ASN A 174 -15.60 -29.30 3.84
C ASN A 174 -17.09 -28.93 3.66
N GLY A 175 -17.81 -29.68 2.83
CA GLY A 175 -19.28 -29.62 2.76
C GLY A 175 -19.86 -28.48 1.93
N ARG A 176 -19.05 -27.83 1.07
CA ARG A 176 -19.49 -26.81 0.10
C ARG A 176 -19.32 -27.31 -1.34
N GLU A 177 -19.83 -28.50 -1.60
CA GLU A 177 -19.62 -29.24 -2.85
C GLU A 177 -20.06 -28.46 -4.10
N ARG A 178 -21.23 -27.82 -4.07
CA ARG A 178 -21.77 -27.09 -5.21
C ARG A 178 -20.91 -25.87 -5.57
N GLU A 179 -20.68 -25.00 -4.60
CA GLU A 179 -19.90 -23.77 -4.78
C GLU A 179 -18.43 -24.08 -5.07
N GLY A 180 -17.87 -25.13 -4.46
CA GLY A 180 -16.52 -25.61 -4.76
C GLY A 180 -16.38 -26.12 -6.19
N ARG A 181 -17.34 -26.92 -6.69
CA ARG A 181 -17.36 -27.34 -8.10
C ARG A 181 -17.51 -26.15 -9.06
N GLU A 182 -18.30 -25.16 -8.69
CA GLU A 182 -18.44 -23.92 -9.48
C GLU A 182 -17.12 -23.15 -9.56
N LEU A 183 -16.41 -23.01 -8.43
CA LEU A 183 -15.10 -22.38 -8.40
C LEU A 183 -14.08 -23.16 -9.23
N LEU A 184 -14.09 -24.49 -9.18
CA LEU A 184 -13.22 -25.34 -10.00
C LEU A 184 -13.46 -25.12 -11.50
N ALA A 185 -14.73 -25.09 -11.93
CA ALA A 185 -15.08 -24.87 -13.33
C ALA A 185 -14.61 -23.49 -13.83
N LEU A 186 -14.71 -22.46 -12.99
CA LEU A 186 -14.19 -21.13 -13.29
C LEU A 186 -12.66 -21.12 -13.31
N ALA A 187 -12.02 -21.77 -12.33
CA ALA A 187 -10.58 -21.83 -12.20
C ALA A 187 -9.91 -22.39 -13.46
N LEU A 188 -10.41 -23.51 -13.98
CA LEU A 188 -9.86 -24.13 -15.19
C LEU A 188 -9.97 -23.24 -16.44
N ARG A 189 -10.87 -22.24 -16.43
CA ARG A 189 -11.01 -21.24 -17.51
C ARG A 189 -10.14 -20.00 -17.31
N MET A 190 -9.59 -19.77 -16.12
CA MET A 190 -8.65 -18.66 -15.85
C MET A 190 -7.35 -18.88 -16.63
N GLU A 191 -6.60 -17.83 -16.94
CA GLU A 191 -5.25 -17.97 -17.48
C GLU A 191 -4.25 -18.42 -16.40
N GLY A 192 -3.26 -19.21 -16.83
CA GLY A 192 -2.20 -19.77 -15.99
C GLY A 192 -0.87 -19.86 -16.77
N PRO A 193 0.24 -20.17 -16.08
CA PRO A 193 1.57 -20.18 -16.67
C PRO A 193 1.77 -21.22 -17.80
N SER A 194 0.97 -22.29 -17.81
CA SER A 194 1.08 -23.40 -18.79
C SER A 194 0.18 -23.23 -20.03
N MET A 195 -0.01 -22.01 -20.55
CA MET A 195 -0.88 -21.74 -21.72
C MET A 195 -0.07 -21.49 -23.01
N PRO A 196 -0.11 -22.38 -24.03
CA PRO A 196 0.37 -22.06 -25.36
C PRO A 196 -0.64 -21.17 -26.11
N LEU A 197 -0.11 -20.20 -26.86
CA LEU A 197 -0.89 -19.20 -27.60
C LEU A 197 -1.77 -19.76 -28.74
N ASP A 198 -1.57 -21.02 -29.18
CA ASP A 198 -2.06 -21.50 -30.50
C ASP A 198 -2.71 -22.91 -30.54
N ALA A 199 -3.06 -23.56 -29.43
CA ALA A 199 -3.66 -24.92 -29.44
C ALA A 199 -5.10 -24.99 -28.87
N PRO A 200 -5.98 -25.87 -29.38
CA PRO A 200 -7.32 -26.08 -28.82
C PRO A 200 -7.22 -26.52 -27.36
N HIS A 201 -7.86 -25.75 -26.48
CA HIS A 201 -7.72 -25.83 -25.03
C HIS A 201 -8.39 -27.08 -24.44
N ASP A 202 -7.61 -27.88 -23.70
CA ASP A 202 -8.11 -28.74 -22.64
C ASP A 202 -7.85 -28.04 -21.29
N PRO A 203 -8.89 -27.42 -20.68
CA PRO A 203 -8.77 -26.70 -19.42
C PRO A 203 -8.22 -27.56 -18.27
N ALA A 204 -8.57 -28.85 -18.23
CA ALA A 204 -8.10 -29.77 -17.19
C ALA A 204 -6.62 -30.12 -17.39
N ALA A 205 -6.19 -30.33 -18.63
CA ALA A 205 -4.77 -30.53 -18.95
C ALA A 205 -3.91 -29.30 -18.57
N ALA A 206 -4.44 -28.08 -18.75
CA ALA A 206 -3.77 -26.85 -18.34
C ALA A 206 -3.64 -26.73 -16.80
N GLY A 207 -4.71 -27.07 -16.07
CA GLY A 207 -4.66 -27.16 -14.60
C GLY A 207 -3.67 -28.23 -14.11
N ARG A 208 -3.63 -29.39 -14.78
CA ARG A 208 -2.66 -30.47 -14.51
C ARG A 208 -1.21 -30.01 -14.76
N GLY A 209 -0.97 -29.22 -15.80
CA GLY A 209 0.34 -28.61 -16.08
C GLY A 209 0.78 -27.63 -14.98
N ASP A 210 -0.14 -26.81 -14.47
CA ASP A 210 0.16 -25.87 -13.38
C ASP A 210 0.49 -26.59 -12.06
N VAL A 211 -0.18 -27.71 -11.77
CA VAL A 211 0.15 -28.59 -10.62
C VAL A 211 1.57 -29.15 -10.78
N ALA A 212 1.88 -29.74 -11.93
CA ALA A 212 3.20 -30.30 -12.22
C ALA A 212 4.30 -29.25 -12.05
N LEU A 213 4.08 -28.05 -12.58
CA LEU A 213 5.01 -26.94 -12.43
C LEU A 213 5.24 -26.56 -10.97
N HIS A 214 4.18 -26.51 -10.16
CA HIS A 214 4.29 -26.16 -8.76
C HIS A 214 5.04 -27.24 -7.95
N LEU A 215 4.85 -28.52 -8.27
CA LEU A 215 5.61 -29.61 -7.65
C LEU A 215 7.11 -29.54 -7.99
N SER A 216 7.45 -29.28 -9.26
CA SER A 216 8.84 -29.02 -9.66
C SER A 216 9.41 -27.82 -8.89
N TRP A 217 8.62 -26.76 -8.66
CA TRP A 217 9.05 -25.62 -7.86
C TRP A 217 9.32 -25.99 -6.39
N LEU A 218 8.45 -26.76 -5.75
CA LEU A 218 8.65 -27.20 -4.37
C LEU A 218 9.94 -28.04 -4.22
N ALA A 219 10.20 -28.92 -5.19
CA ALA A 219 11.42 -29.73 -5.21
C ALA A 219 12.67 -28.85 -5.37
N LEU A 220 12.66 -27.91 -6.32
CA LEU A 220 13.76 -26.97 -6.53
C LEU A 220 13.97 -26.08 -5.30
N ARG A 221 12.89 -25.66 -4.62
CA ARG A 221 12.94 -24.89 -3.37
C ARG A 221 13.62 -25.65 -2.25
N ALA A 222 13.19 -26.88 -2.01
CA ALA A 222 13.82 -27.75 -1.02
C ALA A 222 15.30 -28.00 -1.34
N TYR A 223 15.67 -28.09 -2.62
CA TYR A 223 17.09 -28.11 -3.02
C TYR A 223 17.83 -26.81 -2.70
N GLY A 224 17.24 -25.64 -2.99
CA GLY A 224 17.84 -24.35 -2.65
C GLY A 224 17.97 -24.07 -1.15
N ASP A 225 17.06 -24.63 -0.35
CA ASP A 225 17.03 -24.53 1.12
C ASP A 225 17.90 -25.62 1.82
N ASP A 226 18.73 -26.35 1.07
CA ASP A 226 19.60 -27.43 1.54
C ASP A 226 18.88 -28.65 2.14
N GLU A 227 17.57 -28.78 1.94
CA GLU A 227 16.76 -29.93 2.39
C GLU A 227 16.92 -31.14 1.47
N LEU A 228 17.20 -30.92 0.19
CA LEU A 228 17.49 -31.97 -0.80
C LEU A 228 18.92 -31.86 -1.33
N ASP A 229 19.54 -33.01 -1.55
CA ASP A 229 20.72 -33.16 -2.38
C ASP A 229 20.33 -33.41 -3.85
N ARG A 230 21.32 -33.46 -4.75
CA ARG A 230 21.06 -33.63 -6.20
C ARG A 230 20.40 -34.97 -6.52
N PRO A 231 20.82 -36.13 -5.97
CA PRO A 231 20.10 -37.39 -6.14
C PRO A 231 18.64 -37.32 -5.68
N ALA A 232 18.36 -36.77 -4.50
CA ALA A 232 16.99 -36.66 -4.00
C ALA A 232 16.15 -35.68 -4.84
N LEU A 233 16.72 -34.56 -5.29
CA LEU A 233 16.06 -33.65 -6.24
C LEU A 233 15.72 -34.37 -7.55
N ARG A 234 16.66 -35.15 -8.09
CA ARG A 234 16.46 -35.92 -9.31
C ARG A 234 15.27 -36.86 -9.17
N ASP A 235 15.23 -37.65 -8.10
CA ASP A 235 14.15 -38.60 -7.85
C ASP A 235 12.79 -37.89 -7.76
N ARG A 236 12.72 -36.72 -7.09
CA ARG A 236 11.49 -35.90 -7.01
C ARG A 236 11.05 -35.35 -8.37
N LEU A 237 11.99 -34.87 -9.18
CA LEU A 237 11.68 -34.36 -10.52
C LEU A 237 11.29 -35.49 -11.49
N THR A 238 11.89 -36.68 -11.36
CA THR A 238 11.49 -37.88 -12.10
C THR A 238 10.05 -38.28 -11.76
N GLU A 239 9.67 -38.28 -10.47
CA GLU A 239 8.29 -38.54 -10.04
C GLU A 239 7.30 -37.56 -10.72
N VAL A 240 7.64 -36.27 -10.79
CA VAL A 240 6.81 -35.27 -11.48
C VAL A 240 6.69 -35.59 -12.97
N VAL A 241 7.79 -35.93 -13.65
CA VAL A 241 7.76 -36.25 -15.09
C VAL A 241 6.95 -37.50 -15.39
N GLU A 242 7.08 -38.55 -14.58
CA GLU A 242 6.35 -39.81 -14.76
C GLU A 242 4.84 -39.62 -14.48
N ARG A 243 4.51 -38.89 -13.41
CA ARG A 243 3.13 -38.67 -13.00
C ARG A 243 2.38 -37.70 -13.91
N PHE A 244 3.06 -36.68 -14.42
CA PHE A 244 2.47 -35.60 -15.22
C PHE A 244 2.90 -35.62 -16.69
N ASP A 245 3.15 -36.82 -17.24
CA ASP A 245 3.53 -36.99 -18.64
C ASP A 245 2.52 -36.32 -19.60
N GLY A 246 3.03 -35.80 -20.72
CA GLY A 246 2.28 -35.05 -21.72
C GLY A 246 2.06 -33.57 -21.42
N THR A 247 2.50 -33.06 -20.27
CA THR A 247 2.41 -31.62 -19.93
C THR A 247 3.66 -30.84 -20.33
N GLU A 248 3.53 -29.53 -20.62
CA GLU A 248 4.69 -28.65 -20.89
C GLU A 248 5.66 -28.59 -19.70
N ALA A 249 5.13 -28.60 -18.48
CA ALA A 249 5.92 -28.66 -17.25
C ALA A 249 6.78 -29.94 -17.18
N ALA A 250 6.25 -31.10 -17.59
CA ALA A 250 7.03 -32.33 -17.67
C ALA A 250 8.12 -32.26 -18.74
N VAL A 251 7.87 -31.62 -19.89
CA VAL A 251 8.89 -31.37 -20.92
C VAL A 251 10.03 -30.50 -20.36
N ALA A 252 9.71 -29.37 -19.75
CA ALA A 252 10.70 -28.48 -19.13
C ALA A 252 11.47 -29.19 -18.00
N THR A 253 10.80 -30.02 -17.21
CA THR A 253 11.43 -30.77 -16.10
C THR A 253 12.41 -31.84 -16.62
N ARG A 254 12.16 -32.45 -17.79
CA ARG A 254 13.12 -33.38 -18.42
C ARG A 254 14.43 -32.70 -18.80
N GLU A 255 14.38 -31.46 -19.28
CA GLU A 255 15.59 -30.69 -19.59
C GLU A 255 16.43 -30.47 -18.33
N LEU A 256 15.78 -30.18 -17.18
CA LEU A 256 16.45 -30.06 -15.89
C LEU A 256 17.06 -31.38 -15.42
N LEU A 257 16.37 -32.52 -15.61
CA LEU A 257 16.89 -33.84 -15.26
C LEU A 257 18.19 -34.17 -16.01
N VAL A 258 18.29 -33.83 -17.30
CA VAL A 258 19.53 -34.04 -18.08
C VAL A 258 20.71 -33.27 -17.50
N ILE A 259 20.48 -32.01 -17.10
CA ILE A 259 21.52 -31.19 -16.46
C ILE A 259 21.90 -31.80 -15.10
N LEU A 260 20.92 -32.24 -14.32
CA LEU A 260 21.12 -32.78 -12.98
C LEU A 260 21.87 -34.11 -13.01
N ASP A 261 21.58 -34.99 -13.97
CA ASP A 261 22.30 -36.25 -14.19
C ASP A 261 23.79 -35.99 -14.44
N ARG A 262 24.11 -35.05 -15.33
CA ARG A 262 25.49 -34.63 -15.60
C ARG A 262 26.17 -34.07 -14.35
N MET A 263 25.47 -33.26 -13.57
CA MET A 263 26.02 -32.71 -12.32
C MET A 263 26.35 -33.80 -11.29
N ILE A 264 25.49 -34.82 -11.15
CA ILE A 264 25.73 -35.96 -10.24
C ILE A 264 26.96 -36.76 -10.70
N GLU A 265 27.15 -36.94 -12.01
CA GLU A 265 28.34 -37.57 -12.56
C GLU A 265 29.60 -36.73 -12.29
N ASP A 266 29.54 -35.42 -12.54
CA ASP A 266 30.64 -34.49 -12.27
C ASP A 266 31.07 -34.51 -10.80
N ASP A 267 30.11 -34.54 -9.86
CA ASP A 267 30.37 -34.57 -8.43
C ASP A 267 31.20 -35.78 -7.98
N ALA A 268 31.03 -36.92 -8.64
CA ALA A 268 31.82 -38.13 -8.37
C ALA A 268 33.29 -37.97 -8.79
N THR A 269 33.55 -37.14 -9.81
CA THR A 269 34.92 -36.86 -10.28
C THR A 269 35.58 -35.70 -9.51
N GLY A 270 34.77 -34.77 -8.98
CA GLY A 270 35.20 -33.59 -8.26
C GLY A 270 35.83 -32.52 -9.16
N PRO A 271 36.05 -31.29 -8.65
CA PRO A 271 36.59 -30.22 -9.46
C PRO A 271 38.08 -30.45 -9.78
N THR A 272 38.42 -30.47 -11.07
CA THR A 272 39.80 -30.49 -11.54
C THR A 272 40.20 -29.14 -12.12
N GLY A 273 41.47 -28.74 -11.97
CA GLY A 273 42.01 -27.52 -12.59
C GLY A 273 42.56 -26.50 -11.58
N THR A 274 42.64 -25.25 -12.02
CA THR A 274 43.04 -24.07 -11.26
C THR A 274 42.09 -23.77 -10.12
N ARG A 275 42.54 -22.95 -9.14
CA ARG A 275 41.70 -22.49 -8.04
C ARG A 275 40.42 -21.80 -8.53
N ALA A 276 40.52 -20.98 -9.59
CA ALA A 276 39.35 -20.30 -10.15
C ALA A 276 38.32 -21.29 -10.73
N GLU A 277 38.77 -22.33 -11.44
CA GLU A 277 37.87 -23.38 -11.96
C GLU A 277 37.22 -24.17 -10.83
N GLN A 278 37.95 -24.49 -9.76
CA GLN A 278 37.41 -25.14 -8.57
C GLN A 278 36.35 -24.27 -7.86
N LEU A 279 36.58 -22.96 -7.79
CA LEU A 279 35.63 -22.02 -7.19
C LEU A 279 34.37 -21.84 -8.05
N VAL A 280 34.51 -21.82 -9.39
CA VAL A 280 33.37 -21.83 -10.32
C VAL A 280 32.53 -23.08 -10.09
N PHE A 281 33.16 -24.25 -9.99
CA PHE A 281 32.47 -25.50 -9.66
C PHE A 281 31.72 -25.40 -8.32
N ALA A 282 32.33 -24.80 -7.31
CA ALA A 282 31.71 -24.59 -6.00
C ALA A 282 30.51 -23.60 -6.02
N LEU A 283 30.31 -22.80 -7.08
CA LEU A 283 29.11 -21.96 -7.21
C LEU A 283 27.82 -22.78 -7.31
N ARG A 284 27.90 -24.06 -7.70
CA ARG A 284 26.77 -24.99 -7.72
C ARG A 284 26.10 -25.11 -6.36
N ASP A 285 26.87 -25.04 -5.27
CA ASP A 285 26.39 -25.14 -3.88
C ASP A 285 26.48 -23.83 -3.10
N HIS A 286 27.40 -22.92 -3.45
CA HIS A 286 27.70 -21.73 -2.65
C HIS A 286 27.66 -20.42 -3.47
N ALA A 287 26.60 -20.23 -4.27
CA ALA A 287 26.42 -19.07 -5.14
C ALA A 287 26.41 -17.69 -4.43
N TYR A 288 26.17 -17.63 -3.12
CA TYR A 288 26.34 -16.42 -2.28
C TYR A 288 27.41 -16.56 -1.18
N GLY A 289 28.10 -17.69 -1.15
CA GLY A 289 29.07 -18.02 -0.11
C GLY A 289 30.48 -17.56 -0.46
N ASP A 290 31.44 -18.18 0.21
CA ASP A 290 32.87 -17.83 0.11
C ASP A 290 33.41 -17.98 -1.31
N ALA A 291 32.90 -18.92 -2.09
CA ALA A 291 33.36 -19.16 -3.46
C ALA A 291 33.15 -17.95 -4.38
N ARG A 292 31.96 -17.34 -4.32
CA ARG A 292 31.67 -16.11 -5.09
C ARG A 292 32.52 -14.93 -4.64
N ARG A 293 32.74 -14.80 -3.33
CA ARG A 293 33.58 -13.74 -2.76
C ARG A 293 35.03 -13.90 -3.21
N GLU A 294 35.58 -15.09 -3.10
CA GLU A 294 36.96 -15.38 -3.50
C GLU A 294 37.17 -15.17 -5.01
N LEU A 295 36.23 -15.60 -5.86
CA LEU A 295 36.27 -15.30 -7.31
C LEU A 295 36.26 -13.79 -7.59
N SER A 296 35.48 -13.03 -6.84
CA SER A 296 35.44 -11.57 -6.94
C SER A 296 36.77 -10.94 -6.53
N ASP A 297 37.37 -11.42 -5.43
CA ASP A 297 38.63 -10.93 -4.89
C ASP A 297 39.83 -11.28 -5.79
N MET A 298 39.78 -12.43 -6.48
CA MET A 298 40.77 -12.82 -7.49
C MET A 298 40.84 -11.85 -8.68
N GLY A 299 39.77 -11.10 -8.96
CA GLY A 299 39.72 -10.12 -10.05
C GLY A 299 40.04 -10.73 -11.41
N LEU A 300 41.01 -10.16 -12.14
CA LEU A 300 41.39 -10.63 -13.48
C LEU A 300 41.89 -12.08 -13.52
N ALA A 301 42.43 -12.61 -12.42
CA ALA A 301 42.89 -13.99 -12.37
C ALA A 301 41.75 -15.02 -12.49
N ALA A 302 40.53 -14.64 -12.12
CA ALA A 302 39.35 -15.48 -12.27
C ALA A 302 38.72 -15.43 -13.68
N VAL A 303 39.05 -14.41 -14.48
CA VAL A 303 38.38 -14.15 -15.77
C VAL A 303 38.41 -15.34 -16.74
N PRO A 304 39.53 -16.07 -16.96
CA PRO A 304 39.50 -17.22 -17.85
C PRO A 304 38.44 -18.25 -17.47
N ALA A 305 38.41 -18.65 -16.19
CA ALA A 305 37.44 -19.59 -15.67
C ALA A 305 36.00 -19.05 -15.74
N LEU A 306 35.80 -17.75 -15.46
CA LEU A 306 34.49 -17.11 -15.56
C LEU A 306 33.98 -17.03 -17.00
N ILE A 307 34.87 -16.86 -17.99
CA ILE A 307 34.51 -16.85 -19.42
C ILE A 307 34.10 -18.24 -19.86
N ASP A 308 34.84 -19.27 -19.46
CA ASP A 308 34.50 -20.67 -19.77
C ASP A 308 33.17 -21.06 -19.10
N ALA A 309 32.94 -20.57 -17.87
CA ALA A 309 31.70 -20.77 -17.12
C ALA A 309 30.46 -20.09 -17.74
N LEU A 310 30.61 -19.16 -18.70
CA LEU A 310 29.45 -18.55 -19.37
C LEU A 310 28.64 -19.55 -20.21
N GLU A 311 29.23 -20.71 -20.53
CA GLU A 311 28.57 -21.83 -21.20
C GLU A 311 28.16 -22.94 -20.21
N ASP A 312 28.45 -22.80 -18.92
CA ASP A 312 28.05 -23.76 -17.89
C ASP A 312 26.57 -23.57 -17.53
N ASP A 313 25.74 -24.51 -17.97
CA ASP A 313 24.31 -24.58 -17.68
C ASP A 313 23.96 -25.33 -16.39
N SER A 314 24.97 -25.75 -15.62
CA SER A 314 24.76 -26.40 -14.32
C SER A 314 23.96 -25.50 -13.37
N LEU A 315 23.09 -26.14 -12.60
CA LEU A 315 22.20 -25.48 -11.66
C LEU A 315 22.97 -25.04 -10.40
N THR A 316 22.65 -23.85 -9.88
CA THR A 316 23.10 -23.44 -8.54
C THR A 316 22.03 -23.76 -7.49
N ARG A 317 22.27 -23.47 -6.21
CA ARG A 317 21.20 -23.51 -5.18
C ARG A 317 20.38 -22.21 -5.12
N LEU A 318 20.67 -21.24 -5.98
CA LEU A 318 20.03 -19.94 -5.97
C LEU A 318 18.75 -19.97 -6.81
N ILE A 319 17.63 -19.68 -6.17
CA ILE A 319 16.30 -19.67 -6.81
C ILE A 319 15.87 -18.24 -7.06
N ASP A 320 15.63 -17.89 -8.32
CA ASP A 320 15.03 -16.61 -8.68
C ASP A 320 13.50 -16.71 -8.67
N ALA A 321 12.87 -15.81 -7.91
CA ALA A 321 11.42 -15.66 -7.80
C ALA A 321 10.91 -14.54 -8.72
N GLY A 322 11.38 -14.52 -9.98
CA GLY A 322 10.99 -13.58 -11.03
C GLY A 322 9.53 -13.74 -11.50
N SER A 323 9.10 -12.91 -12.45
CA SER A 323 7.71 -12.85 -12.97
C SER A 323 7.34 -13.99 -13.94
N GLY A 324 7.83 -15.21 -13.73
CA GLY A 324 7.64 -16.34 -14.63
C GLY A 324 7.86 -17.68 -13.94
N LEU A 325 8.23 -18.73 -14.69
CA LEU A 325 8.65 -20.00 -14.11
C LEU A 325 9.77 -19.74 -13.09
N PRO A 326 9.67 -20.28 -11.86
CA PRO A 326 10.77 -20.25 -10.93
C PRO A 326 12.00 -20.86 -11.59
N SER A 327 13.07 -20.09 -11.70
CA SER A 327 14.30 -20.54 -12.35
C SER A 327 15.39 -20.64 -11.30
N VAL A 328 16.02 -21.79 -11.24
CA VAL A 328 17.30 -21.92 -10.56
C VAL A 328 18.33 -21.20 -11.42
N GLN A 329 19.05 -20.24 -10.84
CA GLN A 329 20.12 -19.57 -11.55
C GLN A 329 21.17 -20.60 -11.94
N ARG A 330 21.67 -20.47 -13.17
CA ARG A 330 22.75 -21.32 -13.67
C ARG A 330 24.10 -20.75 -13.23
N VAL A 331 25.13 -21.59 -13.24
CA VAL A 331 26.52 -21.14 -13.02
C VAL A 331 26.88 -20.03 -14.01
N SER A 332 26.43 -20.12 -15.26
CA SER A 332 26.60 -19.07 -16.28
C SER A 332 25.96 -17.73 -15.93
N ASP A 333 24.83 -17.69 -15.23
CA ASP A 333 24.19 -16.44 -14.79
C ASP A 333 25.04 -15.77 -13.70
N VAL A 334 25.50 -16.56 -12.73
CA VAL A 334 26.38 -16.08 -11.66
C VAL A 334 27.73 -15.63 -12.21
N ALA A 335 28.31 -16.40 -13.13
CA ALA A 335 29.56 -16.09 -13.81
C ALA A 335 29.46 -14.80 -14.62
N ARG A 336 28.33 -14.55 -15.30
CA ARG A 336 28.07 -13.28 -16.01
C ARG A 336 28.03 -12.10 -15.05
N GLY A 337 27.37 -12.26 -13.90
CA GLY A 337 27.33 -11.23 -12.85
C GLY A 337 28.72 -10.92 -12.28
N LEU A 338 29.51 -11.95 -12.00
CA LEU A 338 30.90 -11.81 -11.53
C LEU A 338 31.81 -11.19 -12.59
N LEU A 339 31.69 -11.62 -13.85
CA LEU A 339 32.47 -11.07 -14.94
C LEU A 339 32.15 -9.60 -15.16
N MET A 340 30.87 -9.20 -15.09
CA MET A 340 30.47 -7.79 -15.11
C MET A 340 31.02 -7.00 -13.93
N HIS A 341 31.09 -7.60 -12.75
CA HIS A 341 31.68 -6.97 -11.57
C HIS A 341 33.19 -6.72 -11.77
N VAL A 342 33.91 -7.71 -12.28
CA VAL A 342 35.36 -7.62 -12.53
C VAL A 342 35.68 -6.68 -13.70
N SER A 343 34.95 -6.78 -14.81
CA SER A 343 35.22 -6.03 -16.04
C SER A 343 34.61 -4.63 -16.07
N GLY A 344 33.53 -4.39 -15.32
CA GLY A 344 32.66 -3.21 -15.46
C GLY A 344 31.82 -3.21 -16.75
N GLU A 345 31.81 -4.30 -17.51
CA GLU A 345 31.10 -4.44 -18.79
C GLU A 345 30.21 -5.69 -18.82
N SER A 346 29.03 -5.59 -19.45
CA SER A 346 28.20 -6.76 -19.75
C SER A 346 28.52 -7.34 -21.13
N PHE A 347 28.88 -8.62 -21.15
CA PHE A 347 29.17 -9.34 -22.39
C PHE A 347 27.94 -10.11 -22.88
N ARG A 348 27.66 -10.02 -24.19
CA ARG A 348 26.58 -10.77 -24.84
C ARG A 348 27.01 -12.16 -25.32
N SER A 349 28.31 -12.42 -25.44
CA SER A 349 28.85 -13.69 -25.92
C SER A 349 30.23 -14.01 -25.32
N VAL A 350 30.57 -15.30 -25.28
CA VAL A 350 31.90 -15.80 -24.88
C VAL A 350 33.00 -15.21 -25.76
N ALA A 351 32.77 -15.16 -27.08
CA ALA A 351 33.72 -14.56 -28.02
C ALA A 351 34.01 -13.09 -27.69
N GLY A 352 32.98 -12.31 -27.31
CA GLY A 352 33.15 -10.92 -26.88
C GLY A 352 33.98 -10.80 -25.60
N ALA A 353 33.72 -11.66 -24.61
CA ALA A 353 34.47 -11.69 -23.37
C ALA A 353 35.94 -12.11 -23.58
N ARG A 354 36.20 -13.12 -24.43
CA ARG A 354 37.57 -13.53 -24.80
C ARG A 354 38.33 -12.42 -25.53
N ALA A 355 37.69 -11.74 -26.47
CA ALA A 355 38.31 -10.62 -27.19
C ALA A 355 38.67 -9.48 -26.23
N TRP A 356 37.78 -9.14 -25.30
CA TRP A 356 38.06 -8.17 -24.24
C TRP A 356 39.24 -8.61 -23.37
N TYR A 357 39.26 -9.86 -22.91
CA TYR A 357 40.36 -10.34 -22.06
C TYR A 357 41.70 -10.40 -22.79
N ALA A 358 41.70 -10.73 -24.09
CA ALA A 358 42.91 -10.64 -24.92
C ALA A 358 43.42 -9.19 -25.03
N ASP A 359 42.51 -8.21 -25.14
CA ASP A 359 42.85 -6.79 -25.10
C ASP A 359 43.42 -6.38 -23.73
N VAL A 360 42.87 -6.89 -22.62
CA VAL A 360 43.42 -6.71 -21.27
C VAL A 360 44.83 -7.28 -21.17
N GLN A 361 45.07 -8.51 -21.67
CA GLN A 361 46.40 -9.13 -21.66
C GLN A 361 47.42 -8.36 -22.50
N ARG A 362 46.99 -7.78 -23.62
CA ARG A 362 47.86 -7.06 -24.56
C ARG A 362 48.19 -5.64 -24.10
N LEU A 363 47.22 -4.91 -23.53
CA LEU A 363 47.35 -3.50 -23.18
C LEU A 363 47.56 -3.25 -21.69
N GLY A 364 47.16 -4.19 -20.84
CA GLY A 364 46.99 -4.01 -19.40
C GLY A 364 45.63 -3.39 -19.05
N GLU A 365 45.07 -3.81 -17.91
CA GLU A 365 43.74 -3.39 -17.41
C GLU A 365 43.59 -1.86 -17.37
N ALA A 366 44.58 -1.17 -16.79
CA ALA A 366 44.53 0.27 -16.61
C ALA A 366 44.55 1.06 -17.94
N GLU A 367 45.24 0.57 -18.98
CA GLU A 367 45.25 1.21 -20.29
C GLU A 367 43.90 1.04 -21.01
N LEU A 368 43.34 -0.17 -20.95
CA LEU A 368 42.05 -0.47 -21.57
C LEU A 368 40.93 0.37 -20.93
N LEU A 369 40.85 0.36 -19.59
CA LEU A 369 39.88 1.18 -18.86
C LEU A 369 40.07 2.68 -19.17
N ALA A 370 41.32 3.16 -19.23
CA ALA A 370 41.61 4.53 -19.61
C ALA A 370 41.16 4.86 -21.05
N ARG A 371 41.25 3.91 -21.99
CA ARG A 371 40.75 4.06 -23.37
C ARG A 371 39.24 4.23 -23.36
N ASP A 372 38.53 3.41 -22.59
CA ASP A 372 37.07 3.43 -22.52
C ASP A 372 36.54 4.68 -21.80
N VAL A 373 37.25 5.14 -20.75
CA VAL A 373 36.98 6.44 -20.11
C VAL A 373 37.15 7.57 -21.12
N ARG A 374 38.23 7.58 -21.90
CA ARG A 374 38.49 8.59 -22.94
C ARG A 374 37.43 8.60 -24.04
N ALA A 375 36.80 7.46 -24.33
CA ALA A 375 35.74 7.37 -25.33
C ALA A 375 34.45 8.12 -24.91
N GLY A 376 34.26 8.41 -23.62
CA GLY A 376 33.19 9.30 -23.15
C GLY A 376 31.76 8.78 -23.40
N SER A 377 31.57 7.47 -23.55
CA SER A 377 30.25 6.83 -23.68
C SER A 377 29.63 6.52 -22.31
N TYR A 378 28.40 6.02 -22.25
CA TYR A 378 27.80 5.56 -20.97
C TYR A 378 28.64 4.48 -20.26
N ARG A 379 29.44 3.71 -21.00
CA ARG A 379 30.37 2.71 -20.44
C ARG A 379 31.54 3.35 -19.69
N ALA A 380 31.88 4.61 -20.00
CA ALA A 380 32.99 5.33 -19.38
C ALA A 380 32.83 5.47 -17.86
N VAL A 381 31.59 5.48 -17.33
CA VAL A 381 31.34 5.61 -15.89
C VAL A 381 31.77 4.37 -15.13
N ALA A 382 31.37 3.18 -15.59
CA ALA A 382 31.78 1.91 -15.00
C ALA A 382 33.30 1.71 -15.14
N ALA A 383 33.85 2.02 -16.32
CA ALA A 383 35.29 1.97 -16.56
C ALA A 383 36.07 2.94 -15.64
N LEU A 384 35.53 4.15 -15.40
CA LEU A 384 36.16 5.12 -14.52
C LEU A 384 36.18 4.65 -13.06
N ARG A 385 35.05 4.14 -12.54
CA ARG A 385 34.99 3.58 -11.19
C ARG A 385 36.02 2.48 -10.98
N ARG A 386 36.11 1.55 -11.93
CA ARG A 386 37.11 0.48 -11.86
C ARG A 386 38.53 1.03 -11.96
N LEU A 387 38.77 1.98 -12.87
CA LEU A 387 40.09 2.61 -13.02
C LEU A 387 40.52 3.34 -11.75
N LEU A 388 39.60 3.98 -11.01
CA LEU A 388 39.90 4.61 -9.73
C LEU A 388 40.32 3.60 -8.65
N GLN A 389 39.90 2.33 -8.76
CA GLN A 389 40.33 1.25 -7.87
C GLN A 389 41.71 0.69 -8.27
N VAL A 390 41.95 0.44 -9.56
CA VAL A 390 43.18 -0.25 -10.03
C VAL A 390 44.36 0.69 -10.32
N ASP A 391 44.11 1.92 -10.75
CA ASP A 391 45.12 2.98 -10.94
C ASP A 391 44.47 4.34 -10.68
N ARG A 392 44.33 4.66 -9.38
CA ARG A 392 43.64 5.85 -8.89
C ARG A 392 44.13 7.15 -9.53
N ARG A 393 45.45 7.32 -9.66
CA ARG A 393 46.06 8.52 -10.27
C ARG A 393 45.68 8.68 -11.74
N ARG A 394 45.69 7.58 -12.49
CA ARG A 394 45.27 7.56 -13.89
C ARG A 394 43.77 7.77 -14.03
N GLY A 395 42.96 7.16 -13.17
CA GLY A 395 41.51 7.35 -13.11
C GLY A 395 41.12 8.82 -12.95
N VAL A 396 41.71 9.52 -11.98
CA VAL A 396 41.48 10.96 -11.80
C VAL A 396 41.86 11.75 -13.05
N ARG A 397 43.03 11.48 -13.64
CA ARG A 397 43.51 12.22 -14.81
C ARG A 397 42.63 12.01 -16.05
N GLU A 398 42.28 10.77 -16.38
CA GLU A 398 41.46 10.48 -17.57
C GLU A 398 39.99 10.82 -17.33
N GLY A 399 39.47 10.60 -16.11
CA GLY A 399 38.10 10.93 -15.74
C GLY A 399 37.83 12.44 -15.81
N THR A 400 38.72 13.27 -15.26
CA THR A 400 38.58 14.74 -15.35
C THR A 400 38.61 15.27 -16.79
N ARG A 401 39.46 14.67 -17.64
CA ARG A 401 39.49 14.97 -19.09
C ARG A 401 38.21 14.55 -19.79
N ALA A 402 37.77 13.30 -19.56
CA ALA A 402 36.56 12.75 -20.17
C ALA A 402 35.32 13.56 -19.78
N ALA A 403 35.17 13.88 -18.49
CA ALA A 403 34.06 14.71 -18.01
C ALA A 403 34.02 16.08 -18.70
N SER A 404 35.19 16.71 -18.89
CA SER A 404 35.30 18.03 -19.56
C SER A 404 34.86 17.99 -21.03
N ALA A 405 35.03 16.85 -21.71
CA ALA A 405 34.70 16.66 -23.13
C ALA A 405 33.33 15.99 -23.37
N ALA A 406 32.72 15.40 -22.33
CA ALA A 406 31.48 14.64 -22.43
C ALA A 406 30.24 15.53 -22.61
N SER A 407 29.20 14.93 -23.20
CA SER A 407 27.84 15.47 -23.23
C SER A 407 27.25 15.56 -21.82
N GLU A 408 26.22 16.38 -21.64
CA GLU A 408 25.67 16.74 -20.33
C GLU A 408 25.28 15.55 -19.45
N GLY A 409 24.57 14.56 -20.00
CA GLY A 409 24.12 13.37 -19.24
C GLY A 409 25.28 12.46 -18.80
N VAL A 410 26.29 12.28 -19.66
CA VAL A 410 27.47 11.47 -19.34
C VAL A 410 28.40 12.21 -18.38
N ARG A 411 28.55 13.53 -18.55
CA ARG A 411 29.36 14.40 -17.68
C ARG A 411 28.94 14.31 -16.23
N ALA A 412 27.64 14.45 -15.94
CA ALA A 412 27.13 14.38 -14.55
C ALA A 412 27.48 13.04 -13.88
N SER A 413 27.35 11.94 -14.64
CA SER A 413 27.65 10.58 -14.15
C SER A 413 29.15 10.37 -13.91
N LEU A 414 30.01 10.93 -14.79
CA LEU A 414 31.47 10.90 -14.59
C LEU A 414 31.90 11.75 -13.40
N ILE A 415 31.26 12.91 -13.16
CA ILE A 415 31.52 13.73 -11.97
C ILE A 415 31.12 12.97 -10.70
N GLY A 416 29.97 12.29 -10.70
CA GLY A 416 29.56 11.43 -9.59
C GLY A 416 30.58 10.32 -9.30
N ALA A 417 31.11 9.66 -10.33
CA ALA A 417 32.19 8.68 -10.15
C ALA A 417 33.51 9.31 -9.64
N LEU A 418 33.86 10.52 -10.08
CA LEU A 418 35.03 11.25 -9.55
C LEU A 418 34.82 11.69 -8.10
N ALA A 419 33.59 11.95 -7.67
CA ALA A 419 33.25 12.30 -6.30
C ALA A 419 33.54 11.17 -5.31
N GLU A 420 33.46 9.90 -5.75
CA GLU A 420 33.86 8.73 -4.95
C GLU A 420 35.37 8.72 -4.62
N ALA A 421 36.18 9.46 -5.38
CA ALA A 421 37.61 9.67 -5.16
C ALA A 421 37.93 11.15 -4.92
N ALA A 422 37.03 11.89 -4.25
CA ALA A 422 37.11 13.34 -4.09
C ALA A 422 38.49 13.80 -3.60
N ASP A 423 39.08 13.16 -2.60
CA ASP A 423 40.37 13.56 -2.00
C ASP A 423 41.53 13.71 -3.00
N ASP A 424 41.49 12.99 -4.12
CA ASP A 424 42.54 13.02 -5.15
C ASP A 424 42.22 13.94 -6.33
N VAL A 425 40.96 14.37 -6.46
CA VAL A 425 40.52 15.27 -7.53
C VAL A 425 40.72 16.71 -7.08
N PRO A 426 41.44 17.57 -7.83
CA PRO A 426 41.66 18.95 -7.39
C PRO A 426 40.33 19.71 -7.20
N ALA A 427 40.11 20.33 -6.04
CA ALA A 427 38.88 21.11 -5.74
C ALA A 427 38.49 22.11 -6.84
N ARG A 428 39.49 22.72 -7.50
CA ARG A 428 39.30 23.63 -8.66
C ARG A 428 38.51 23.02 -9.82
N PHE A 429 38.54 21.70 -9.98
CA PHE A 429 37.76 20.98 -10.98
C PHE A 429 36.28 21.04 -10.62
N PHE A 430 35.92 20.64 -9.40
CA PHE A 430 34.54 20.69 -8.92
C PHE A 430 34.00 22.13 -8.82
N LEU A 431 34.82 23.10 -8.39
CA LEU A 431 34.43 24.52 -8.37
C LEU A 431 34.10 25.05 -9.78
N ARG A 432 34.77 24.56 -10.83
CA ARG A 432 34.41 24.91 -12.21
C ARG A 432 33.07 24.30 -12.61
N GLU A 433 32.84 23.04 -12.26
CA GLU A 433 31.58 22.36 -12.54
C GLU A 433 30.39 22.99 -11.80
N LEU A 434 30.59 23.53 -10.59
CA LEU A 434 29.56 24.31 -9.90
C LEU A 434 29.09 25.53 -10.70
N GLY A 435 30.00 26.20 -11.41
CA GLY A 435 29.68 27.41 -12.17
C GLY A 435 29.16 27.15 -13.60
N GLN A 436 29.55 26.04 -14.21
CA GLN A 436 29.37 25.80 -15.66
C GLN A 436 28.58 24.53 -15.99
N GLY A 437 28.42 23.60 -15.04
CA GLY A 437 27.76 22.32 -15.26
C GLY A 437 26.24 22.42 -15.31
N SER A 438 25.59 21.29 -15.62
CA SER A 438 24.15 21.10 -15.43
C SER A 438 23.78 21.00 -13.95
N LEU A 439 22.50 21.11 -13.60
CA LEU A 439 22.08 20.98 -12.19
C LEU A 439 22.56 19.68 -11.55
N SER A 440 22.42 18.54 -12.26
CA SER A 440 22.92 17.25 -11.79
C SER A 440 24.44 17.27 -11.59
N SER A 441 25.20 17.83 -12.55
CA SER A 441 26.66 17.97 -12.42
C SER A 441 27.07 18.86 -11.24
N ARG A 442 26.34 19.97 -11.02
CA ARG A 442 26.58 20.92 -9.92
C ARG A 442 26.33 20.27 -8.56
N VAL A 443 25.25 19.50 -8.40
CA VAL A 443 24.93 18.78 -7.15
C VAL A 443 26.01 17.73 -6.85
N GLN A 444 26.44 16.95 -7.85
CA GLN A 444 27.52 15.97 -7.68
C GLN A 444 28.86 16.64 -7.33
N ALA A 445 29.18 17.77 -7.97
CA ALA A 445 30.38 18.55 -7.64
C ALA A 445 30.32 19.16 -6.22
N ALA A 446 29.14 19.60 -5.78
CA ALA A 446 28.93 20.10 -4.42
C ALA A 446 29.14 18.99 -3.38
N GLN A 447 28.63 17.79 -3.64
CA GLN A 447 28.87 16.60 -2.79
C GLN A 447 30.36 16.27 -2.69
N ALA A 448 31.10 16.35 -3.80
CA ALA A 448 32.55 16.11 -3.80
C ALA A 448 33.31 17.18 -3.00
N LEU A 449 33.00 18.47 -3.18
CA LEU A 449 33.62 19.56 -2.41
C LEU A 449 33.32 19.45 -0.92
N ARG A 450 32.09 19.06 -0.57
CA ARG A 450 31.72 18.75 0.81
C ARG A 450 32.60 17.62 1.37
N ALA A 451 32.80 16.53 0.63
CA ALA A 451 33.66 15.42 1.06
C ALA A 451 35.12 15.88 1.31
N GLN A 452 35.59 16.88 0.55
CA GLN A 452 36.91 17.52 0.75
C GLN A 452 36.95 18.52 1.91
N GLY A 453 35.83 18.78 2.59
CA GLY A 453 35.74 19.82 3.63
C GLY A 453 35.74 21.26 3.09
N ASP A 454 35.48 21.46 1.80
CA ASP A 454 35.48 22.78 1.17
C ASP A 454 34.07 23.39 1.13
N GLU A 455 33.76 24.33 2.02
CA GLU A 455 32.42 24.95 2.12
C GLU A 455 32.01 25.86 0.95
N ARG A 456 32.90 26.11 -0.02
CA ARG A 456 32.62 27.01 -1.16
C ARG A 456 31.49 26.51 -2.08
N TRP A 457 31.00 25.28 -1.90
CA TRP A 457 29.83 24.77 -2.63
C TRP A 457 28.49 25.32 -2.12
N ILE A 458 28.40 25.79 -0.88
CA ILE A 458 27.12 26.15 -0.24
C ILE A 458 26.46 27.33 -0.96
N ALA A 459 27.17 28.44 -1.14
CA ALA A 459 26.62 29.65 -1.75
C ALA A 459 26.15 29.42 -3.21
N PRO A 460 26.92 28.75 -4.10
CA PRO A 460 26.44 28.38 -5.43
C PRO A 460 25.17 27.52 -5.42
N MET A 461 25.02 26.60 -4.47
CA MET A 461 23.83 25.75 -4.37
C MET A 461 22.60 26.52 -3.89
N VAL A 462 22.79 27.49 -2.99
CA VAL A 462 21.73 28.42 -2.58
C VAL A 462 21.29 29.31 -3.75
N GLU A 463 22.22 29.88 -4.51
CA GLU A 463 21.90 30.69 -5.70
C GLU A 463 21.21 29.85 -6.78
N GLN A 464 21.63 28.60 -6.97
CA GLN A 464 20.99 27.66 -7.89
C GLN A 464 19.53 27.39 -7.51
N LEU A 465 19.26 27.22 -6.22
CA LEU A 465 17.90 27.07 -5.70
C LEU A 465 17.09 28.34 -5.95
N ARG A 466 17.66 29.53 -5.67
CA ARG A 466 17.01 30.82 -5.90
C ARG A 466 16.65 31.06 -7.37
N ALA A 467 17.62 30.87 -8.28
CA ALA A 467 17.42 31.09 -9.72
C ALA A 467 16.30 30.19 -10.28
N ARG A 468 16.24 28.93 -9.84
CA ARG A 468 15.18 28.02 -10.25
C ARG A 468 13.78 28.48 -9.81
N LEU A 469 13.69 29.14 -8.66
CA LEU A 469 12.44 29.72 -8.14
C LEU A 469 12.10 31.08 -8.78
N GLU A 470 12.97 31.64 -9.60
CA GLU A 470 12.72 32.86 -10.39
C GLU A 470 12.21 32.53 -11.81
N ASP A 471 12.63 31.40 -12.38
CA ASP A 471 12.20 30.94 -13.70
C ASP A 471 10.79 30.29 -13.74
N GLU A 472 10.16 30.03 -12.59
CA GLU A 472 8.80 29.46 -12.50
C GLU A 472 7.77 30.50 -12.00
N PRO A 473 6.98 31.16 -12.87
CA PRO A 473 5.94 32.08 -12.42
C PRO A 473 4.80 31.34 -11.71
N GLU A 474 4.27 31.96 -10.64
CA GLU A 474 3.24 31.43 -9.73
C GLU A 474 1.95 30.91 -10.41
N GLN A 475 1.66 31.34 -11.64
CA GLN A 475 0.48 30.88 -12.40
C GLN A 475 0.73 29.61 -13.24
N GLY A 476 1.93 29.02 -13.16
CA GLY A 476 2.35 27.87 -13.95
C GLY A 476 2.44 26.54 -13.20
N GLN A 477 2.19 26.49 -11.90
CA GLN A 477 2.49 25.30 -11.07
C GLN A 477 1.73 24.03 -11.52
N GLU A 478 0.47 24.15 -11.98
CA GLU A 478 -0.28 23.02 -12.55
C GLU A 478 0.19 22.60 -13.95
N ARG A 479 0.72 23.52 -14.77
CA ARG A 479 1.24 23.22 -16.12
C ARG A 479 2.69 22.72 -16.07
N ALA A 480 3.49 23.19 -15.10
CA ALA A 480 4.84 22.74 -14.83
C ALA A 480 4.85 21.33 -14.23
N ALA A 481 3.95 21.01 -13.29
CA ALA A 481 3.79 19.65 -12.76
C ALA A 481 3.46 18.60 -13.86
N ARG A 482 2.83 19.01 -14.97
CA ARG A 482 2.52 18.13 -16.12
C ARG A 482 3.72 17.91 -17.07
N ARG A 483 4.79 18.69 -16.94
CA ARG A 483 5.99 18.62 -17.80
C ARG A 483 7.30 18.36 -17.04
N ARG A 484 7.28 18.32 -15.71
CA ARG A 484 8.47 18.07 -14.89
C ARG A 484 8.98 16.65 -15.15
N ASN A 485 10.24 16.58 -15.55
CA ASN A 485 10.97 15.33 -15.71
C ASN A 485 11.19 14.72 -14.31
N PRO A 486 10.80 13.46 -14.05
CA PRO A 486 11.01 12.80 -12.76
C PRO A 486 12.47 12.83 -12.28
N PHE A 487 13.42 12.90 -13.22
CA PHE A 487 14.84 13.06 -12.91
C PHE A 487 15.17 14.41 -12.28
N ASP A 488 14.52 15.50 -12.70
CA ASP A 488 14.75 16.83 -12.13
C ASP A 488 14.24 16.91 -10.69
N ASP A 489 13.11 16.27 -10.38
CA ASP A 489 12.57 16.20 -9.02
C ASP A 489 13.50 15.41 -8.08
N MET A 490 14.12 14.33 -8.58
CA MET A 490 15.11 13.57 -7.81
C MET A 490 16.37 14.40 -7.51
N VAL A 491 16.89 15.14 -8.49
CA VAL A 491 18.06 16.01 -8.30
C VAL A 491 17.74 17.17 -7.36
N MET A 492 16.52 17.71 -7.42
CA MET A 492 16.06 18.74 -6.48
C MET A 492 16.02 18.22 -5.03
N ARG A 493 15.56 16.99 -4.82
CA ARG A 493 15.63 16.35 -3.49
C ARG A 493 17.06 16.25 -3.00
N GLN A 494 17.99 15.80 -3.85
CA GLN A 494 19.41 15.71 -3.48
C GLN A 494 20.00 17.08 -3.11
N LEU A 495 19.60 18.16 -3.81
CA LEU A 495 20.01 19.53 -3.49
C LEU A 495 19.48 19.97 -2.11
N LEU A 496 18.19 19.78 -1.86
CA LEU A 496 17.56 20.12 -0.57
C LEU A 496 18.19 19.32 0.58
N ASP A 497 18.41 18.02 0.39
CA ASP A 497 19.07 17.13 1.36
C ASP A 497 20.48 17.61 1.67
N LEU A 498 21.25 17.96 0.63
CA LEU A 498 22.62 18.42 0.77
C LEU A 498 22.70 19.72 1.58
N LEU A 499 21.85 20.71 1.28
CA LEU A 499 21.78 21.97 2.01
C LEU A 499 21.31 21.77 3.46
N LEU A 500 20.32 20.92 3.68
CA LEU A 500 19.76 20.66 5.00
C LEU A 500 20.76 19.94 5.93
N GLN A 501 21.43 18.91 5.42
CA GLN A 501 22.35 18.09 6.21
C GLN A 501 23.72 18.76 6.39
N HIS A 502 24.19 19.49 5.37
CA HIS A 502 25.59 19.92 5.30
C HIS A 502 25.81 21.40 5.00
N GLY A 503 24.76 22.18 4.75
CA GLY A 503 24.88 23.61 4.48
C GLY A 503 25.17 24.47 5.73
N GLY A 504 25.21 23.86 6.92
CA GLY A 504 25.36 24.57 8.20
C GLY A 504 24.25 25.61 8.39
N ASP A 505 24.56 26.68 9.13
CA ASP A 505 23.61 27.75 9.39
C ASP A 505 23.22 28.50 8.11
N ARG A 506 24.18 28.72 7.21
CA ARG A 506 23.93 29.40 5.92
C ARG A 506 22.94 28.65 5.03
N GLY A 507 23.07 27.33 4.94
CA GLY A 507 22.15 26.49 4.19
C GLY A 507 20.76 26.48 4.82
N LEU A 508 20.69 26.38 6.14
CA LEU A 508 19.42 26.42 6.87
C LEU A 508 18.70 27.76 6.72
N GLU A 509 19.42 28.88 6.91
CA GLU A 509 18.89 30.24 6.71
C GLU A 509 18.34 30.41 5.29
N ALA A 510 19.09 29.95 4.28
CA ALA A 510 18.65 30.00 2.90
C ALA A 510 17.40 29.14 2.66
N LEU A 511 17.35 27.92 3.18
CA LEU A 511 16.18 27.05 3.09
C LEU A 511 14.96 27.69 3.75
N ALA A 512 15.13 28.28 4.95
CA ALA A 512 14.04 28.96 5.66
C ALA A 512 13.53 30.19 4.88
N GLN A 513 14.43 31.00 4.31
CA GLN A 513 14.06 32.16 3.50
C GLN A 513 13.36 31.78 2.20
N LEU A 514 13.79 30.68 1.56
CA LEU A 514 13.25 30.25 0.27
C LEU A 514 12.03 29.35 0.41
N TYR A 515 11.78 28.78 1.59
CA TYR A 515 10.66 27.87 1.86
C TYR A 515 9.30 28.38 1.33
N PRO A 516 8.88 29.65 1.59
CA PRO A 516 7.58 30.14 1.12
C PRO A 516 7.46 30.21 -0.41
N ARG A 517 8.59 30.23 -1.12
CA ARG A 517 8.64 30.27 -2.59
C ARG A 517 8.72 28.88 -3.24
N LEU A 518 9.06 27.85 -2.47
CA LEU A 518 9.08 26.47 -2.96
C LEU A 518 7.68 26.02 -3.38
N GLY A 519 7.58 25.16 -4.40
CA GLY A 519 6.32 24.50 -4.74
C GLY A 519 5.92 23.47 -3.67
N ALA A 520 4.63 23.12 -3.58
CA ALA A 520 4.11 22.21 -2.56
C ALA A 520 4.85 20.85 -2.51
N GLY A 521 5.23 20.29 -3.68
CA GLY A 521 6.01 19.05 -3.76
C GLY A 521 7.44 19.17 -3.22
N ASP A 522 8.08 20.33 -3.41
CA ASP A 522 9.44 20.59 -2.94
C ASP A 522 9.46 20.88 -1.43
N ARG A 523 8.44 21.58 -0.91
CA ARG A 523 8.24 21.75 0.55
C ARG A 523 8.01 20.42 1.24
N LEU A 524 7.15 19.57 0.67
CA LEU A 524 6.92 18.23 1.18
C LEU A 524 8.19 17.38 1.15
N ALA A 525 8.96 17.43 0.05
CA ALA A 525 10.24 16.74 -0.03
C ALA A 525 11.20 17.20 1.07
N LEU A 526 11.32 18.51 1.31
CA LEU A 526 12.16 19.05 2.37
C LEU A 526 11.76 18.54 3.76
N VAL A 527 10.45 18.50 4.07
CA VAL A 527 9.92 17.96 5.33
C VAL A 527 10.23 16.46 5.48
N LEU A 528 10.02 15.67 4.43
CA LEU A 528 10.33 14.23 4.43
C LEU A 528 11.84 13.95 4.52
N SER A 529 12.66 14.82 3.98
CA SER A 529 14.10 14.71 4.09
C SER A 529 14.59 15.04 5.50
N ALA A 530 13.98 16.03 6.16
CA ALA A 530 14.26 16.37 7.54
C ALA A 530 14.00 15.20 8.50
N SER A 531 12.97 14.38 8.25
CA SER A 531 12.67 13.21 9.10
C SER A 531 13.69 12.08 9.02
N ARG A 532 14.50 12.03 7.94
CA ARG A 532 15.54 11.01 7.74
C ARG A 532 16.88 11.36 8.38
N ILE A 533 17.03 12.59 8.88
CA ILE A 533 18.27 13.05 9.48
C ILE A 533 18.41 12.44 10.87
N ASP A 534 19.58 11.86 11.15
CA ASP A 534 19.91 11.40 12.48
C ASP A 534 19.98 12.60 13.44
N THR A 535 19.14 12.57 14.46
CA THR A 535 18.98 13.64 15.45
C THR A 535 19.44 13.24 16.84
N THR A 536 20.28 12.21 16.92
CA THR A 536 21.10 11.88 18.10
C THR A 536 21.99 13.06 18.50
N HIS A 537 22.45 13.86 17.53
CA HIS A 537 23.29 15.03 17.74
C HIS A 537 22.44 16.30 17.91
N ALA A 538 22.77 17.12 18.92
CA ALA A 538 22.00 18.33 19.27
C ALA A 538 21.90 19.35 18.13
N GLU A 539 22.98 19.54 17.36
CA GLU A 539 23.00 20.46 16.22
C GLU A 539 22.09 19.98 15.08
N ALA A 540 22.15 18.69 14.72
CA ALA A 540 21.28 18.12 13.69
C ALA A 540 19.81 18.17 14.11
N ARG A 541 19.53 17.93 15.40
CA ARG A 541 18.20 18.07 15.99
C ARG A 541 17.65 19.49 15.85
N ALA A 542 18.46 20.51 16.18
CA ALA A 542 18.05 21.90 16.05
C ALA A 542 17.69 22.29 14.61
N ARG A 543 18.47 21.83 13.62
CA ARG A 543 18.20 22.09 12.18
C ARG A 543 16.90 21.47 11.71
N VAL A 544 16.65 20.21 12.09
CA VAL A 544 15.41 19.50 11.75
C VAL A 544 14.20 20.18 12.39
N ASP A 545 14.29 20.48 13.69
CA ASP A 545 13.17 21.08 14.42
C ASP A 545 12.83 22.48 13.88
N ALA A 546 13.80 23.26 13.40
CA ALA A 546 13.57 24.55 12.75
C ALA A 546 12.78 24.43 11.43
N ILE A 547 13.11 23.44 10.57
CA ILE A 547 12.37 23.19 9.33
C ILE A 547 10.96 22.66 9.61
N LEU A 548 10.82 21.74 10.57
CA LEU A 548 9.50 21.20 10.93
C LEU A 548 8.60 22.30 11.50
N GLU A 549 9.12 23.15 12.38
CA GLU A 549 8.38 24.29 12.93
C GLU A 549 7.92 25.26 11.84
N LEU A 550 8.79 25.59 10.89
CA LEU A 550 8.45 26.42 9.73
C LEU A 550 7.31 25.81 8.90
N ALA A 551 7.31 24.49 8.75
CA ALA A 551 6.32 23.77 7.97
C ALA A 551 4.97 23.59 8.70
N LEU A 552 4.89 23.65 10.04
CA LEU A 552 3.65 23.42 10.80
C LEU A 552 2.47 24.31 10.39
N ALA A 553 2.75 25.52 9.92
CA ALA A 553 1.74 26.47 9.46
C ALA A 553 1.40 26.33 7.97
N ASP A 554 2.06 25.43 7.23
CA ASP A 554 1.93 25.34 5.77
C ASP A 554 0.60 24.71 5.37
N PRO A 555 -0.30 25.46 4.67
CA PRO A 555 -1.61 24.96 4.27
C PRO A 555 -1.58 24.19 2.94
N ALA A 556 -0.43 24.07 2.26
CA ALA A 556 -0.35 23.43 0.96
C ALA A 556 -0.77 21.96 1.04
N ALA A 557 -1.66 21.52 0.16
CA ALA A 557 -2.10 20.12 0.11
C ALA A 557 -0.91 19.19 -0.17
N ALA A 558 -0.68 18.18 0.68
CA ALA A 558 0.34 17.18 0.42
C ALA A 558 -0.26 16.06 -0.44
N VAL A 559 -0.22 16.22 -1.77
CA VAL A 559 -0.54 15.11 -2.69
C VAL A 559 0.72 14.30 -2.92
N SER A 560 0.99 13.32 -2.05
CA SER A 560 2.09 12.38 -2.25
C SER A 560 1.57 11.07 -2.85
N GLN A 561 1.99 10.78 -4.08
CA GLN A 561 1.92 9.43 -4.67
C GLN A 561 2.80 8.40 -3.92
N TRP A 562 3.49 8.83 -2.86
CA TRP A 562 4.52 8.11 -2.11
C TRP A 562 4.32 8.21 -0.58
N ALA A 563 3.12 8.57 -0.11
CA ALA A 563 2.84 8.53 1.33
C ALA A 563 2.85 7.06 1.79
N PHE A 564 3.81 6.69 2.63
CA PHE A 564 3.92 5.33 3.19
C PHE A 564 3.50 5.33 4.66
N GLY A 565 2.94 4.22 5.14
CA GLY A 565 2.61 4.03 6.55
C GLY A 565 1.52 5.00 7.08
N PRO A 566 1.62 5.49 8.33
CA PRO A 566 0.59 6.32 8.98
C PRO A 566 0.20 7.59 8.21
N LEU A 567 1.06 8.06 7.30
CA LEU A 567 0.82 9.22 6.45
C LEU A 567 -0.15 8.95 5.29
N ALA A 568 -0.47 7.69 4.99
CA ALA A 568 -1.40 7.33 3.92
C ALA A 568 -2.85 7.76 4.21
N ASP A 569 -3.22 7.77 5.49
CA ASP A 569 -4.55 8.15 5.98
C ASP A 569 -4.66 9.66 6.26
N CYS A 570 -3.53 10.35 6.28
CA CYS A 570 -3.50 11.80 6.47
C CYS A 570 -3.95 12.49 5.17
N VAL A 571 -5.19 12.98 5.12
CA VAL A 571 -5.62 13.99 4.13
C VAL A 571 -5.08 15.34 4.61
N GLY A 572 -3.76 15.45 4.60
CA GLY A 572 -3.04 16.41 5.41
C GLY A 572 -2.21 17.35 4.55
N THR A 573 -2.24 18.62 4.89
CA THR A 573 -1.34 19.63 4.35
C THR A 573 0.14 19.29 4.62
N VAL A 574 1.08 20.02 4.01
CA VAL A 574 2.51 19.92 4.35
C VAL A 574 2.72 20.11 5.86
N GLY A 575 1.94 21.00 6.49
CA GLY A 575 1.96 21.19 7.95
C GLY A 575 1.46 20.01 8.76
N ASP A 576 0.51 19.21 8.25
CA ASP A 576 0.08 17.97 8.91
C ASP A 576 1.18 16.90 8.84
N THR A 577 1.92 16.83 7.72
CA THR A 577 3.08 15.94 7.60
C THR A 577 4.18 16.34 8.58
N ALA A 578 4.48 17.64 8.68
CA ALA A 578 5.45 18.16 9.64
C ALA A 578 5.03 17.87 11.09
N ALA A 579 3.74 17.97 11.39
CA ALA A 579 3.19 17.70 12.71
C ALA A 579 3.28 16.23 13.12
N VAL A 580 3.00 15.28 12.22
CA VAL A 580 3.20 13.84 12.47
C VAL A 580 4.67 13.56 12.80
N MET A 581 5.59 14.08 11.99
CA MET A 581 7.04 13.90 12.18
C MET A 581 7.53 14.51 13.49
N LEU A 582 7.01 15.67 13.85
CA LEU A 582 7.37 16.34 15.09
C LEU A 582 6.80 15.62 16.32
N ALA A 583 5.56 15.14 16.24
CA ALA A 583 4.85 14.47 17.32
C ALA A 583 5.57 13.21 17.83
N GLU A 584 6.07 12.37 16.92
CA GLU A 584 6.90 11.21 17.28
C GLU A 584 8.17 11.63 18.05
N ARG A 585 8.79 12.75 17.66
CA ARG A 585 10.05 13.23 18.24
C ARG A 585 9.88 13.81 19.63
N VAL A 586 8.78 14.54 19.87
CA VAL A 586 8.49 15.16 21.16
C VAL A 586 7.65 14.27 22.08
N GLY A 587 7.34 13.04 21.66
CA GLY A 587 6.50 12.10 22.43
C GLY A 587 5.09 12.64 22.67
N ALA A 588 4.54 13.37 21.69
CA ALA A 588 3.18 13.91 21.74
C ALA A 588 2.27 13.13 20.80
N PRO A 589 0.99 12.92 21.13
CA PRO A 589 0.03 12.47 20.14
C PRO A 589 -0.27 13.61 19.17
N PHE A 590 -0.26 13.33 17.87
CA PHE A 590 -0.84 14.18 16.85
C PHE A 590 -1.73 13.33 15.96
N ASP A 591 -2.99 13.74 15.86
CA ASP A 591 -3.95 13.05 15.03
C ASP A 591 -4.15 13.78 13.70
N CYS A 592 -3.53 13.27 12.64
CA CYS A 592 -3.67 13.84 11.32
C CYS A 592 -5.05 13.59 10.69
N THR A 593 -5.90 12.73 11.30
CA THR A 593 -7.27 12.49 10.84
C THR A 593 -8.30 13.38 11.54
N SER A 594 -7.94 14.10 12.60
CA SER A 594 -8.83 15.05 13.29
C SER A 594 -9.29 16.18 12.36
N PRO A 595 -10.38 16.92 12.66
CA PRO A 595 -10.84 18.06 11.87
C PRO A 595 -9.78 19.16 11.71
N PRO A 596 -9.78 19.95 10.61
CA PRO A 596 -8.78 20.99 10.37
C PRO A 596 -8.57 21.94 11.55
N ALA A 597 -9.64 22.35 12.24
CA ALA A 597 -9.57 23.21 13.44
C ALA A 597 -8.93 22.51 14.65
N HIS A 598 -9.09 21.20 14.79
CA HIS A 598 -8.44 20.39 15.84
C HIS A 598 -6.97 20.15 15.48
N ARG A 599 -6.66 19.83 14.22
CA ARG A 599 -5.28 19.73 13.72
C ARG A 599 -4.55 21.05 13.89
N ALA A 600 -5.16 22.17 13.51
CA ALA A 600 -4.56 23.50 13.68
C ALA A 600 -4.20 23.79 15.15
N ARG A 601 -5.07 23.45 16.10
CA ARG A 601 -4.80 23.55 17.54
C ARG A 601 -3.69 22.60 17.99
N ALA A 602 -3.70 21.36 17.53
CA ALA A 602 -2.67 20.38 17.86
C ALA A 602 -1.30 20.78 17.29
N ARG A 603 -1.25 21.33 16.06
CA ARG A 603 -0.04 21.91 15.46
C ARG A 603 0.48 23.10 16.26
N ALA A 604 -0.41 24.00 16.68
CA ALA A 604 -0.03 25.11 17.56
C ALA A 604 0.52 24.62 18.91
N ALA A 605 -0.08 23.57 19.49
CA ALA A 605 0.43 22.96 20.72
C ALA A 605 1.81 22.31 20.54
N LEU A 606 2.04 21.62 19.42
CA LEU A 606 3.35 21.06 19.08
C LEU A 606 4.41 22.16 18.88
N ALA A 607 4.05 23.25 18.20
CA ALA A 607 4.92 24.42 18.05
C ALA A 607 5.28 25.02 19.42
N ASN A 608 4.29 25.22 20.29
CA ASN A 608 4.52 25.76 21.64
C ASN A 608 5.43 24.86 22.49
N ARG A 609 5.34 23.52 22.36
CA ARG A 609 6.27 22.61 23.04
C ARG A 609 7.72 22.81 22.59
N LEU A 610 7.96 23.01 21.29
CA LEU A 610 9.30 23.34 20.78
C LEU A 610 9.78 24.69 21.30
N ARG A 611 8.92 25.71 21.28
CA ARG A 611 9.23 27.07 21.76
C ARG A 611 9.60 27.07 23.24
N LEU A 612 8.82 26.40 24.09
CA LEU A 612 9.11 26.25 25.51
C LEU A 612 10.43 25.52 25.77
N ALA A 613 10.74 24.48 24.99
CA ALA A 613 12.02 23.77 25.11
C ALA A 613 13.23 24.66 24.78
N ARG A 614 13.03 25.74 24.03
CA ARG A 614 14.03 26.77 23.69
C ARG A 614 13.97 28.01 24.58
N GLY A 615 13.04 28.08 25.53
CA GLY A 615 12.83 29.24 26.41
C GLY A 615 12.14 30.43 25.73
N GLU A 616 11.39 30.19 24.65
CA GLU A 616 10.61 31.20 23.92
C GLU A 616 9.16 31.30 24.44
N GLU A 617 8.49 32.43 24.20
CA GLU A 617 7.09 32.63 24.57
C GLU A 617 6.12 31.79 23.70
N GLU A 618 5.05 31.29 24.32
CA GLU A 618 3.99 30.54 23.65
C GLU A 618 3.19 31.43 22.67
N LEU A 619 2.80 30.83 21.54
CA LEU A 619 1.86 31.44 20.61
C LEU A 619 0.41 31.19 21.07
N PRO A 620 -0.51 32.14 20.83
CA PRO A 620 -1.91 31.97 21.20
C PRO A 620 -2.56 30.80 20.46
N ALA A 621 -3.26 29.93 21.19
CA ALA A 621 -3.98 28.81 20.59
C ALA A 621 -5.20 29.29 19.79
N PRO A 622 -5.54 28.64 18.65
CA PRO A 622 -6.78 28.91 17.93
C PRO A 622 -8.02 28.73 18.83
N PRO A 623 -9.07 29.57 18.70
CA PRO A 623 -10.25 29.49 19.54
C PRO A 623 -11.07 28.19 19.30
N PRO A 624 -11.78 27.68 20.32
CA PRO A 624 -12.68 26.54 20.14
C PRO A 624 -13.88 26.89 19.25
N ALA A 625 -14.33 25.92 18.45
CA ALA A 625 -15.52 26.06 17.61
C ALA A 625 -16.78 26.29 18.49
N ALA A 626 -17.59 27.27 18.14
CA ALA A 626 -18.73 27.73 18.94
C ALA A 626 -19.97 26.82 18.76
N ILE A 627 -20.63 26.49 19.87
CA ILE A 627 -21.97 25.88 19.92
C ILE A 627 -22.97 26.99 20.24
N PRO A 628 -24.18 27.03 19.64
CA PRO A 628 -25.22 27.97 20.04
C PRO A 628 -25.55 27.81 21.54
N ALA A 629 -25.44 28.89 22.32
CA ALA A 629 -25.76 28.87 23.74
C ALA A 629 -27.30 28.79 23.94
N ILE A 630 -27.76 27.88 24.80
CA ILE A 630 -29.16 27.82 25.25
C ILE A 630 -29.35 28.83 26.40
N ASP A 631 -30.49 29.52 26.43
CA ASP A 631 -30.87 30.37 27.56
C ASP A 631 -31.10 29.50 28.82
N PRO A 632 -30.33 29.70 29.90
CA PRO A 632 -30.51 28.96 31.15
C PRO A 632 -31.94 29.03 31.72
N GLY A 633 -32.62 30.17 31.55
CA GLY A 633 -33.97 30.37 32.08
C GLY A 633 -35.04 29.49 31.42
N GLU A 634 -34.90 29.22 30.12
CA GLU A 634 -35.81 28.33 29.39
C GLU A 634 -35.56 26.85 29.73
N LEU A 635 -34.30 26.49 29.96
CA LEU A 635 -33.91 25.14 30.38
C LEU A 635 -34.46 24.81 31.78
N ASP A 636 -34.34 25.75 32.73
CA ASP A 636 -34.88 25.61 34.09
C ASP A 636 -36.42 25.49 34.09
N ALA A 637 -37.10 26.24 33.21
CA ALA A 637 -38.55 26.18 33.06
C ALA A 637 -39.03 24.84 32.49
N ALA A 638 -38.29 24.25 31.54
CA ALA A 638 -38.57 22.93 31.00
C ALA A 638 -38.37 21.83 32.06
N GLU A 639 -37.33 21.92 32.87
CA GLU A 639 -37.06 21.00 33.98
C GLU A 639 -38.14 21.05 35.06
N LEU A 640 -38.57 22.26 35.46
CA LEU A 640 -39.64 22.42 36.44
C LEU A 640 -40.93 21.76 35.94
N ALA A 641 -41.30 22.00 34.67
CA ALA A 641 -42.48 21.40 34.06
C ALA A 641 -42.42 19.87 34.05
N PHE A 642 -41.24 19.29 33.82
CA PHE A 642 -41.02 17.85 33.87
C PHE A 642 -41.17 17.28 35.28
N ARG A 643 -40.55 17.92 36.29
CA ARG A 643 -40.62 17.45 37.69
C ARG A 643 -42.00 17.54 38.31
N THR A 644 -42.84 18.46 37.84
CA THR A 644 -44.23 18.63 38.31
C THR A 644 -45.26 17.83 37.50
N ALA A 645 -44.83 17.08 36.48
CA ALA A 645 -45.73 16.30 35.65
C ALA A 645 -46.19 15.03 36.35
N GLU A 646 -47.49 14.92 36.63
CA GLU A 646 -48.08 13.76 37.33
C GLU A 646 -48.74 12.74 36.38
N THR A 647 -48.87 13.08 35.09
CA THR A 647 -49.51 12.21 34.08
C THR A 647 -48.59 11.98 32.89
N GLU A 648 -48.79 10.89 32.17
CA GLU A 648 -48.04 10.56 30.94
C GLU A 648 -48.09 11.70 29.91
N ASP A 649 -49.25 12.35 29.75
CA ASP A 649 -49.41 13.48 28.82
C ASP A 649 -48.69 14.74 29.29
N ALA A 650 -48.64 15.00 30.60
CA ALA A 650 -47.86 16.09 31.16
C ALA A 650 -46.34 15.83 30.98
N ILE A 651 -45.90 14.58 31.15
CA ILE A 651 -44.51 14.16 30.91
C ILE A 651 -44.17 14.35 29.43
N ARG A 652 -45.02 13.88 28.50
CA ARG A 652 -44.84 14.10 27.05
C ARG A 652 -44.77 15.58 26.68
N SER A 653 -45.62 16.41 27.29
CA SER A 653 -45.60 17.87 27.07
C SER A 653 -44.30 18.51 27.57
N ALA A 654 -43.80 18.07 28.72
CA ALA A 654 -42.52 18.54 29.26
C ALA A 654 -41.33 18.09 28.38
N VAL A 655 -41.32 16.84 27.92
CA VAL A 655 -40.31 16.34 26.96
C VAL A 655 -40.33 17.16 25.67
N ALA A 656 -41.50 17.50 25.14
CA ALA A 656 -41.62 18.34 23.95
C ALA A 656 -41.04 19.75 24.14
N ARG A 657 -41.07 20.30 25.36
CA ARG A 657 -40.39 21.58 25.68
C ARG A 657 -38.88 21.45 25.60
N PHE A 658 -38.30 20.36 26.13
CA PHE A 658 -36.88 20.07 25.94
C PHE A 658 -36.53 19.93 24.46
N SER A 659 -37.39 19.27 23.66
CA SER A 659 -37.17 19.14 22.22
C SER A 659 -37.13 20.48 21.48
N ALA A 660 -37.95 21.45 21.90
CA ALA A 660 -37.97 22.79 21.32
C ALA A 660 -36.71 23.62 21.61
N LEU A 661 -35.99 23.32 22.70
CA LEU A 661 -34.72 23.97 23.05
C LEU A 661 -33.53 23.44 22.24
N GLY A 662 -33.73 22.36 21.48
CA GLY A 662 -32.74 21.80 20.58
C GLY A 662 -31.68 20.91 21.28
N PRO A 663 -30.62 20.52 20.54
CA PRO A 663 -29.74 19.42 20.93
C PRO A 663 -28.97 19.64 22.23
N GLY A 664 -28.68 20.88 22.61
CA GLY A 664 -28.00 21.18 23.87
C GLY A 664 -28.79 20.84 25.13
N ALA A 665 -30.10 20.57 25.01
CA ALA A 665 -30.97 20.22 26.12
C ALA A 665 -30.97 18.71 26.47
N ALA A 666 -30.46 17.86 25.58
CA ALA A 666 -30.40 16.40 25.72
C ALA A 666 -29.73 15.90 27.02
N PRO A 667 -28.54 16.37 27.43
CA PRO A 667 -27.93 15.93 28.68
C PRO A 667 -28.75 16.27 29.92
N ARG A 668 -29.42 17.43 29.93
CA ARG A 668 -30.27 17.83 31.06
C ARG A 668 -31.53 16.97 31.16
N LEU A 669 -32.11 16.63 30.01
CA LEU A 669 -33.26 15.73 29.92
C LEU A 669 -32.93 14.31 30.40
N MET A 670 -31.77 13.75 30.00
CA MET A 670 -31.33 12.42 30.46
C MET A 670 -31.07 12.36 31.97
N ALA A 671 -30.46 13.40 32.54
CA ALA A 671 -30.17 13.48 33.97
C ALA A 671 -31.44 13.40 34.85
N LEU A 672 -32.62 13.71 34.32
CA LEU A 672 -33.89 13.63 35.04
C LEU A 672 -34.40 12.20 35.23
N VAL A 673 -33.97 11.27 34.37
CA VAL A 673 -34.44 9.87 34.38
C VAL A 673 -33.35 8.86 34.71
N GLU A 674 -32.08 9.29 34.73
CA GLU A 674 -30.94 8.47 35.13
C GLU A 674 -31.10 7.76 36.50
N PRO A 675 -31.70 8.38 37.55
CA PRO A 675 -31.91 7.71 38.83
C PRO A 675 -33.00 6.62 38.84
N LEU A 676 -33.81 6.52 37.78
CA LEU A 676 -34.91 5.56 37.69
C LEU A 676 -34.41 4.18 37.24
N PRO A 677 -35.01 3.06 37.65
CA PRO A 677 -34.61 1.74 37.18
C PRO A 677 -34.84 1.54 35.68
N GLU A 678 -34.04 0.69 35.04
CA GLU A 678 -34.23 0.28 33.64
C GLU A 678 -35.64 -0.30 33.44
N GLY A 679 -36.33 0.13 32.37
CA GLY A 679 -37.71 -0.27 32.07
C GLY A 679 -38.81 0.55 32.74
N HIS A 680 -38.48 1.60 33.52
CA HIS A 680 -39.48 2.51 34.08
C HIS A 680 -40.27 3.25 32.97
N GLU A 681 -41.59 3.41 33.13
CA GLU A 681 -42.48 3.99 32.10
C GLU A 681 -42.03 5.39 31.64
N THR A 682 -41.56 6.23 32.59
CA THR A 682 -40.97 7.54 32.29
C THR A 682 -39.69 7.46 31.46
N ARG A 683 -38.84 6.44 31.66
CA ARG A 683 -37.62 6.26 30.83
C ARG A 683 -38.01 5.95 29.39
N ALA A 684 -39.04 5.14 29.17
CA ALA A 684 -39.54 4.81 27.83
C ALA A 684 -40.03 6.04 27.02
N LEU A 685 -40.44 7.12 27.70
CA LEU A 685 -40.86 8.38 27.07
C LEU A 685 -39.71 9.36 26.85
N VAL A 686 -38.68 9.30 27.69
CA VAL A 686 -37.58 10.28 27.71
C VAL A 686 -36.38 9.83 26.88
N GLU A 687 -35.98 8.56 26.99
CA GLU A 687 -34.80 8.02 26.31
C GLU A 687 -34.88 8.19 24.78
N PRO A 688 -36.02 7.95 24.09
CA PRO A 688 -36.13 8.19 22.65
C PRO A 688 -35.97 9.66 22.27
N ALA A 689 -36.57 10.57 23.04
CA ALA A 689 -36.51 12.02 22.76
C ALA A 689 -35.10 12.58 23.01
N ALA A 690 -34.44 12.14 24.07
CA ALA A 690 -33.06 12.51 24.33
C ALA A 690 -32.08 11.93 23.29
N ALA A 691 -32.29 10.69 22.85
CA ALA A 691 -31.51 10.09 21.77
C ALA A 691 -31.67 10.87 20.45
N GLN A 692 -32.90 11.27 20.12
CA GLN A 692 -33.20 12.09 18.94
C GLN A 692 -32.52 13.46 19.01
N LEU A 693 -32.54 14.13 20.17
CA LEU A 693 -31.82 15.39 20.35
C LEU A 693 -30.31 15.23 20.28
N ALA A 694 -29.77 14.14 20.84
CA ALA A 694 -28.35 13.84 20.81
C ALA A 694 -27.84 13.45 19.41
N SER A 695 -28.73 13.07 18.47
CA SER A 695 -28.38 12.76 17.08
C SER A 695 -28.63 13.90 16.10
N MET A 696 -29.20 15.03 16.54
CA MET A 696 -29.45 16.19 15.65
C MET A 696 -28.15 16.78 15.10
N VAL A 697 -28.11 17.02 13.79
CA VAL A 697 -26.98 17.68 13.13
C VAL A 697 -27.02 19.18 13.44
N THR A 698 -26.05 19.65 14.20
CA THR A 698 -25.92 21.06 14.63
C THR A 698 -25.24 21.94 13.59
N ALA A 699 -24.32 21.38 12.80
CA ALA A 699 -23.62 22.07 11.73
C ALA A 699 -23.11 21.08 10.68
N VAL A 700 -23.06 21.57 9.43
CA VAL A 700 -22.42 20.90 8.30
C VAL A 700 -21.37 21.84 7.72
N GLU A 701 -20.10 21.52 7.93
CA GLU A 701 -18.95 22.26 7.41
C GLU A 701 -18.43 21.55 6.17
N ILE A 702 -18.19 22.28 5.07
CA ILE A 702 -17.72 21.71 3.80
C ILE A 702 -16.44 22.44 3.39
N ASP A 703 -15.33 21.71 3.37
CA ASP A 703 -13.99 22.19 3.02
C ASP A 703 -13.48 21.53 1.73
N GLY A 704 -12.78 22.30 0.90
CA GLY A 704 -12.16 21.83 -0.35
C GLY A 704 -12.81 22.35 -1.63
N GLY A 705 -12.28 21.93 -2.78
CA GLY A 705 -12.77 22.27 -4.11
C GLY A 705 -13.29 21.03 -4.84
N GLU A 706 -14.37 21.18 -5.62
CA GLU A 706 -15.04 20.15 -6.46
C GLU A 706 -16.23 19.37 -5.84
N LEU A 707 -16.99 19.93 -4.88
CA LEU A 707 -18.37 19.46 -4.66
C LEU A 707 -19.34 20.26 -5.55
N ASP A 708 -20.19 19.57 -6.30
CA ASP A 708 -21.26 20.24 -7.05
C ASP A 708 -22.29 20.87 -6.09
N ALA A 709 -22.94 21.94 -6.54
CA ALA A 709 -23.86 22.71 -5.72
C ALA A 709 -25.04 21.87 -5.19
N ALA A 710 -25.52 20.89 -5.96
CA ALA A 710 -26.65 20.05 -5.55
C ALA A 710 -26.24 19.05 -4.46
N SER A 711 -25.04 18.47 -4.55
CA SER A 711 -24.48 17.64 -3.49
C SER A 711 -24.19 18.43 -2.20
N ALA A 712 -23.68 19.66 -2.33
CA ALA A 712 -23.47 20.54 -1.19
C ALA A 712 -24.79 20.93 -0.49
N GLU A 713 -25.85 21.19 -1.27
CA GLU A 713 -27.18 21.51 -0.75
C GLU A 713 -27.81 20.31 -0.02
N ARG A 714 -27.69 19.08 -0.58
CA ARG A 714 -28.16 17.85 0.08
C ARG A 714 -27.48 17.62 1.43
N LEU A 715 -26.18 17.85 1.54
CA LEU A 715 -25.46 17.73 2.80
C LEU A 715 -25.89 18.80 3.80
N ARG A 716 -26.00 20.07 3.38
CA ARG A 716 -26.46 21.14 4.27
C ARG A 716 -27.90 20.97 4.75
N ALA A 717 -28.75 20.31 3.95
CA ALA A 717 -30.12 19.98 4.34
C ALA A 717 -30.22 18.99 5.51
N LEU A 718 -29.11 18.33 5.88
CA LEU A 718 -29.07 17.50 7.10
C LEU A 718 -29.05 18.35 8.38
N SER A 719 -28.63 19.63 8.29
CA SER A 719 -28.57 20.52 9.45
C SER A 719 -29.97 20.74 10.04
N GLY A 720 -30.10 20.50 11.35
CA GLY A 720 -31.38 20.60 12.06
C GLY A 720 -32.22 19.32 12.04
N GLU A 721 -31.79 18.27 11.32
CA GLU A 721 -32.47 16.98 11.30
C GLU A 721 -31.75 15.96 12.20
N PRO A 722 -32.48 15.00 12.81
CA PRO A 722 -31.86 13.87 13.48
C PRO A 722 -31.11 13.00 12.46
N LEU A 723 -29.84 12.72 12.73
CA LEU A 723 -29.04 11.87 11.88
C LEU A 723 -29.29 10.39 12.25
N ASP A 724 -29.64 9.60 11.24
CA ASP A 724 -29.64 8.13 11.30
C ASP A 724 -28.80 7.55 10.14
N GLY A 725 -28.37 6.30 10.28
CA GLY A 725 -27.52 5.64 9.28
C GLY A 725 -28.19 5.59 7.90
N VAL A 726 -29.52 5.43 7.86
CA VAL A 726 -30.32 5.34 6.63
C VAL A 726 -30.32 6.66 5.85
N THR A 727 -30.49 7.78 6.55
CA THR A 727 -30.59 9.14 5.99
C THR A 727 -29.24 9.58 5.45
N LEU A 728 -28.16 9.35 6.20
CA LEU A 728 -26.82 9.64 5.72
C LEU A 728 -26.47 8.74 4.52
N ALA A 729 -26.69 7.42 4.61
CA ALA A 729 -26.42 6.49 3.51
C ALA A 729 -27.18 6.86 2.23
N ARG A 730 -28.47 7.20 2.33
CA ARG A 730 -29.27 7.65 1.18
C ARG A 730 -28.74 8.94 0.56
N THR A 731 -28.26 9.86 1.39
CA THR A 731 -27.66 11.12 0.94
C THR A 731 -26.38 10.84 0.14
N LEU A 732 -25.50 9.96 0.64
CA LEU A 732 -24.26 9.57 -0.04
C LEU A 732 -24.51 8.77 -1.32
N SER A 733 -25.45 7.81 -1.31
CA SER A 733 -25.85 7.08 -2.51
C SER A 733 -26.42 8.02 -3.58
N GLY A 734 -27.19 9.03 -3.18
CA GLY A 734 -27.68 10.07 -4.09
C GLY A 734 -26.56 10.90 -4.72
N MET A 735 -25.49 11.17 -3.97
CA MET A 735 -24.31 11.88 -4.46
C MET A 735 -23.49 11.02 -5.44
N ILE A 736 -23.23 9.75 -5.10
CA ILE A 736 -22.58 8.77 -6.00
C ILE A 736 -23.40 8.64 -7.29
N ALA A 737 -24.74 8.64 -7.17
CA ALA A 737 -25.64 8.55 -8.32
C ALA A 737 -25.60 9.80 -9.22
N ALA A 738 -25.34 10.98 -8.66
CA ALA A 738 -25.37 12.24 -9.37
C ALA A 738 -24.03 12.65 -10.00
N SER A 739 -22.90 12.20 -9.43
CA SER A 739 -21.57 12.60 -9.91
C SER A 739 -20.82 11.43 -10.57
N PRO A 740 -20.21 11.63 -11.77
CA PRO A 740 -19.42 10.60 -12.43
C PRO A 740 -18.14 10.24 -11.67
N ARG A 741 -17.57 11.17 -10.89
CA ARG A 741 -16.39 10.91 -10.06
C ARG A 741 -16.47 11.75 -8.80
N GLY A 742 -15.93 11.23 -7.70
CA GLY A 742 -15.78 12.02 -6.51
C GLY A 742 -14.99 11.29 -5.43
N ALA A 743 -14.42 12.09 -4.54
CA ALA A 743 -13.76 11.59 -3.36
C ALA A 743 -14.09 12.57 -2.24
N LEU A 744 -14.66 12.03 -1.16
CA LEU A 744 -15.04 12.82 0.00
C LEU A 744 -14.69 12.07 1.28
N THR A 745 -14.28 12.83 2.27
CA THR A 745 -14.12 12.37 3.65
C THR A 745 -15.18 13.06 4.50
N LEU A 746 -16.06 12.29 5.11
CA LEU A 746 -17.04 12.71 6.10
C LEU A 746 -16.51 12.40 7.49
N GLN A 747 -16.47 13.39 8.36
CA GLN A 747 -16.15 13.22 9.75
C GLN A 747 -17.38 13.57 10.56
N LEU A 748 -17.86 12.60 11.33
CA LEU A 748 -18.99 12.73 12.23
C LEU A 748 -18.43 12.91 13.64
N HIS A 749 -18.63 14.10 14.19
CA HIS A 749 -18.19 14.42 15.53
C HIS A 749 -19.39 14.48 16.45
N ARG A 750 -19.44 13.61 17.45
CA ARG A 750 -20.40 13.70 18.54
C ARG A 750 -19.76 14.47 19.68
N ASP A 751 -20.40 15.56 20.11
CA ASP A 751 -19.97 16.26 21.31
C ASP A 751 -20.18 15.32 22.51
N GLY A 752 -19.13 14.99 23.29
CA GLY A 752 -19.23 14.06 24.42
C GLY A 752 -20.08 14.57 25.59
N ALA A 753 -20.57 15.81 25.52
CA ALA A 753 -21.66 16.28 26.37
C ALA A 753 -23.07 15.88 25.86
N GLY A 754 -23.18 15.13 24.77
CA GLY A 754 -24.45 14.68 24.18
C GLY A 754 -25.24 15.77 23.47
N ARG A 755 -24.60 16.87 23.02
CA ARG A 755 -25.24 18.08 22.50
C ARG A 755 -25.42 18.08 20.97
N GLY A 756 -25.70 16.92 20.39
CA GLY A 756 -25.88 16.74 18.95
C GLY A 756 -24.61 16.31 18.21
N VAL A 757 -24.70 16.35 16.88
CA VAL A 757 -23.68 15.85 15.95
C VAL A 757 -23.22 16.99 15.04
N ARG A 758 -21.93 17.04 14.71
CA ARG A 758 -21.39 17.89 13.64
C ARG A 758 -20.86 17.04 12.51
N LEU A 759 -21.16 17.45 11.28
CA LEU A 759 -20.65 16.82 10.06
C LEU A 759 -19.61 17.74 9.43
N HIS A 760 -18.39 17.24 9.28
CA HIS A 760 -17.34 17.90 8.54
C HIS A 760 -17.07 17.13 7.26
N VAL A 761 -17.24 17.77 6.11
CA VAL A 761 -17.09 17.17 4.79
C VAL A 761 -15.88 17.78 4.12
N GLN A 762 -14.89 16.94 3.79
CA GLN A 762 -13.71 17.36 3.04
C GLN A 762 -13.75 16.73 1.65
N THR A 763 -13.67 17.54 0.59
CA THR A 763 -13.54 17.01 -0.77
C THR A 763 -12.08 16.79 -1.15
N GLU A 764 -11.82 15.69 -1.85
CA GLU A 764 -10.52 15.39 -2.45
C GLU A 764 -10.63 15.53 -3.98
N PRO A 765 -9.60 16.07 -4.66
CA PRO A 765 -9.57 16.08 -6.12
C PRO A 765 -9.54 14.64 -6.64
N ALA A 766 -10.41 14.33 -7.61
CA ALA A 766 -10.49 12.98 -8.17
C ALA A 766 -9.13 12.58 -8.78
N GLU A 767 -8.47 11.57 -8.22
CA GLU A 767 -7.18 11.09 -8.73
C GLU A 767 -7.31 10.62 -10.19
N ARG A 768 -6.52 11.20 -11.11
CA ARG A 768 -6.55 10.88 -12.56
C ARG A 768 -6.08 9.47 -12.92
N ARG A 769 -5.62 8.65 -11.95
CA ARG A 769 -4.91 7.40 -12.22
C ARG A 769 -5.71 6.12 -12.05
N MET A 770 -6.96 6.19 -11.61
CA MET A 770 -7.81 5.00 -11.46
C MET A 770 -8.77 4.89 -12.65
N LEU A 771 -8.68 3.78 -13.39
CA LEU A 771 -9.50 3.46 -14.56
C LEU A 771 -10.57 2.42 -14.16
N GLY A 772 -11.84 2.65 -14.49
CA GLY A 772 -12.96 1.72 -14.26
C GLY A 772 -14.02 2.20 -13.25
N ASP A 773 -15.11 1.43 -13.12
CA ASP A 773 -16.24 1.67 -12.22
C ASP A 773 -15.98 1.06 -10.83
N TRP A 774 -15.66 1.88 -9.82
CA TRP A 774 -15.35 1.41 -8.47
C TRP A 774 -15.85 2.35 -7.36
N ALA A 775 -16.00 1.81 -6.15
CA ALA A 775 -16.22 2.56 -4.91
C ALA A 775 -15.38 1.96 -3.76
N GLU A 776 -14.92 2.84 -2.85
CA GLU A 776 -14.16 2.49 -1.64
C GLU A 776 -14.80 3.16 -0.44
N LEU A 777 -15.04 2.38 0.63
CA LEU A 777 -15.54 2.86 1.91
C LEU A 777 -14.57 2.47 3.02
N SER A 778 -14.04 3.45 3.73
CA SER A 778 -13.24 3.20 4.93
C SER A 778 -13.80 3.97 6.11
N TRP A 779 -13.71 3.37 7.30
CA TRP A 779 -14.18 4.02 8.51
C TRP A 779 -13.27 3.75 9.71
N ALA A 780 -13.31 4.68 10.67
CA ALA A 780 -12.65 4.53 11.95
C ALA A 780 -13.50 5.16 13.06
N THR A 781 -13.61 4.49 14.20
CA THR A 781 -14.28 5.02 15.40
C THR A 781 -13.28 5.25 16.51
N ARG A 782 -13.48 6.34 17.28
CA ARG A 782 -12.63 6.69 18.41
C ARG A 782 -13.46 7.07 19.63
N ARG A 783 -12.97 6.65 20.81
CA ARG A 783 -13.44 7.10 22.12
C ARG A 783 -12.26 7.57 22.96
N GLY A 784 -12.33 8.81 23.48
CA GLY A 784 -11.28 9.36 24.35
C GLY A 784 -9.88 9.44 23.72
N GLY A 785 -9.79 9.60 22.39
CA GLY A 785 -8.52 9.64 21.65
C GLY A 785 -7.92 8.28 21.28
N ALA A 786 -8.50 7.17 21.71
CA ALA A 786 -8.10 5.82 21.30
C ALA A 786 -8.96 5.32 20.13
N VAL A 787 -8.33 4.69 19.13
CA VAL A 787 -9.03 3.99 18.04
C VAL A 787 -9.67 2.73 18.59
N THR A 788 -10.99 2.64 18.51
CA THR A 788 -11.76 1.50 19.02
C THR A 788 -12.21 0.54 17.92
N GLY A 789 -12.13 0.95 16.66
CA GLY A 789 -12.40 0.12 15.49
C GLY A 789 -11.89 0.78 14.20
N ARG A 790 -11.35 -0.03 13.28
CA ARG A 790 -10.88 0.37 11.95
C ARG A 790 -11.17 -0.77 10.98
N GLU A 791 -11.93 -0.50 9.92
CA GLU A 791 -12.24 -1.47 8.88
C GLU A 791 -12.35 -0.74 7.53
N SER A 792 -11.87 -1.36 6.46
CA SER A 792 -11.94 -0.82 5.10
C SER A 792 -12.56 -1.85 4.18
N ASP A 793 -13.70 -1.52 3.59
CA ASP A 793 -14.26 -2.29 2.49
C ASP A 793 -13.56 -1.80 1.20
N HIS A 794 -12.70 -2.67 0.66
CA HIS A 794 -11.86 -2.36 -0.50
C HIS A 794 -12.66 -2.17 -1.80
N LEU A 795 -11.96 -1.67 -2.84
CA LEU A 795 -12.45 -1.39 -4.19
C LEU A 795 -13.43 -2.46 -4.72
N GLU A 796 -14.73 -2.23 -4.49
CA GLU A 796 -15.78 -3.05 -5.07
C GLU A 796 -16.25 -2.38 -6.37
N PRO A 797 -16.63 -3.16 -7.40
CA PRO A 797 -17.35 -2.61 -8.54
C PRO A 797 -18.57 -1.83 -8.06
N LEU A 798 -18.86 -0.67 -8.65
CA LEU A 798 -20.01 0.17 -8.27
C LEU A 798 -21.35 -0.59 -8.23
N ALA A 799 -21.48 -1.66 -9.03
CA ALA A 799 -22.63 -2.56 -9.04
C ALA A 799 -22.77 -3.41 -7.76
N VAL A 800 -21.66 -3.79 -7.12
CA VAL A 800 -21.60 -4.60 -5.89
C VAL A 800 -21.80 -3.72 -4.65
N TYR A 801 -21.22 -2.50 -4.68
CA TYR A 801 -21.33 -1.51 -3.61
C TYR A 801 -22.78 -1.10 -3.28
N GLY A 802 -23.69 -1.14 -4.27
CA GLY A 802 -25.07 -0.64 -4.14
C GLY A 802 -25.93 -1.33 -3.07
N LEU A 803 -25.68 -2.61 -2.75
CA LEU A 803 -26.45 -3.37 -1.74
C LEU A 803 -25.63 -3.65 -0.47
N ARG A 804 -24.38 -4.09 -0.62
CA ARG A 804 -23.51 -4.45 0.52
C ARG A 804 -22.93 -3.23 1.22
N GLY A 805 -22.44 -2.26 0.45
CA GLY A 805 -21.94 -0.99 0.97
C GLY A 805 -23.04 -0.18 1.66
N TYR A 806 -24.28 -0.23 1.17
CA TYR A 806 -25.42 0.44 1.81
C TYR A 806 -25.77 -0.18 3.17
N ALA A 807 -25.88 -1.50 3.26
CA ALA A 807 -26.21 -2.19 4.52
C ALA A 807 -25.13 -1.98 5.58
N THR A 808 -23.85 -2.16 5.19
CA THR A 808 -22.70 -1.99 6.07
C THR A 808 -22.57 -0.54 6.56
N LEU A 809 -22.75 0.43 5.66
CA LEU A 809 -22.75 1.85 6.00
C LEU A 809 -23.86 2.20 7.02
N VAL A 810 -25.09 1.71 6.81
CA VAL A 810 -26.21 1.94 7.73
C VAL A 810 -25.93 1.33 9.10
N GLU A 811 -25.49 0.08 9.15
CA GLU A 811 -25.22 -0.64 10.40
C GLU A 811 -24.15 0.05 11.23
N LYS A 812 -23.02 0.42 10.61
CA LYS A 812 -21.91 1.07 11.32
C LYS A 812 -22.24 2.48 11.78
N LEU A 813 -22.96 3.26 10.96
CA LEU A 813 -23.42 4.59 11.37
C LEU A 813 -24.41 4.52 12.52
N ASP A 814 -25.32 3.54 12.50
CA ASP A 814 -26.26 3.32 13.61
C ASP A 814 -25.53 2.86 14.88
N GLU A 815 -24.49 2.02 14.79
CA GLU A 815 -23.64 1.63 15.92
C GLU A 815 -23.01 2.86 16.60
N ILE A 816 -22.50 3.80 15.79
CA ILE A 816 -21.89 5.06 16.27
C ILE A 816 -22.93 5.97 16.94
N LEU A 817 -24.10 6.13 16.30
CA LEU A 817 -25.16 7.02 16.76
C LEU A 817 -25.88 6.47 18.01
N ARG A 818 -25.94 5.14 18.19
CA ARG A 818 -26.58 4.48 19.34
C ARG A 818 -25.69 4.34 20.59
N ALA A 819 -24.41 4.71 20.51
CA ALA A 819 -23.54 4.77 21.69
C ALA A 819 -24.12 5.71 22.78
N PRO A 820 -23.87 5.47 24.09
CA PRO A 820 -24.41 6.30 25.16
C PRO A 820 -23.96 7.77 25.02
N PRO A 821 -24.85 8.75 25.31
CA PRO A 821 -24.63 10.18 25.02
C PRO A 821 -23.48 10.82 25.80
N SER A 822 -22.92 10.14 26.82
CA SER A 822 -21.82 10.60 27.67
C SER A 822 -20.42 10.21 27.19
N ALA A 823 -20.30 9.51 26.05
CA ALA A 823 -19.01 9.14 25.48
C ALA A 823 -18.63 10.15 24.37
N ASP A 824 -17.48 10.83 24.52
CA ASP A 824 -16.82 11.48 23.38
C ASP A 824 -16.62 10.42 22.30
N GLY A 825 -17.22 10.67 21.13
CA GLY A 825 -17.25 9.73 20.02
C GLY A 825 -16.97 10.45 18.71
N GLU A 826 -15.89 10.06 18.05
CA GLU A 826 -15.56 10.55 16.71
C GLU A 826 -15.61 9.38 15.74
N ALA A 827 -16.30 9.58 14.62
CA ALA A 827 -16.36 8.62 13.54
C ALA A 827 -15.87 9.27 12.24
N HIS A 828 -14.89 8.64 11.63
CA HIS A 828 -14.36 9.04 10.34
C HIS A 828 -14.91 8.08 9.30
N LEU A 829 -15.43 8.63 8.21
CA LEU A 829 -15.96 7.92 7.07
C LEU A 829 -15.30 8.50 5.81
N ARG A 830 -14.62 7.69 5.04
CA ARG A 830 -14.01 8.11 3.78
C ARG A 830 -14.63 7.33 2.64
N LEU A 831 -15.09 8.06 1.63
CA LEU A 831 -15.82 7.53 0.49
C LEU A 831 -15.16 8.02 -0.80
N ARG A 832 -14.76 7.10 -1.67
CA ARG A 832 -14.18 7.40 -2.99
C ARG A 832 -14.92 6.63 -4.07
N TRP A 833 -15.20 7.25 -5.22
CA TRP A 833 -15.87 6.58 -6.33
C TRP A 833 -15.45 7.14 -7.71
N ALA A 834 -15.46 6.28 -8.72
CA ALA A 834 -15.37 6.67 -10.12
C ALA A 834 -16.29 5.79 -10.97
N ARG A 835 -17.05 6.44 -11.85
CA ARG A 835 -17.85 5.88 -12.95
C ARG A 835 -17.20 6.17 -14.31
#